data_AF-A0A2N1DIB0-F1
#
_entry.id   AF-A0A2N1DIB0-F1
#
_cell.length_a   1.000
_cell.length_b   1.000
_cell.length_c   1.000
_cell.angle_alpha   90.00
_cell.angle_beta   90.00
_cell.angle_gamma   90.00
#
_symmetry.space_group_name_H-M   'P 1'
#
loop_
_entity.id
_entity.type
_entity.pdbx_description
1 polymer ?
#
loop_
_entity_poly.entity_id
_entity_poly.type
_entity_poly.pdbx_seq_one_letter_code
_entity_poly.pdbx_strand_id
1 'polypeptide(L)'
;MVGNSVVNANELRVITEQEGPLLTWLPLLSSSLKRFQPDSHCPQNQVTDLQVVKEKDKINVSIGSIDWDLNCQRPNAAQNPSLTLDKSQTTAQLDQFLRFLAHLPDTEIVVKAVNLRSARLQKKLSFNVHLNKTKQAVFIRLFNESGQLTVNVDLVKKDVNLTTEFKAEKFIQYIKLPEAYRELIKGSFTFNYSANLKKWEFGQFALKFSGNITPLAEKMVLNLAGEFNILTGLVSLQKMDLDLTKINYALTNKSLLRMPYVKLTLPQPARINLFDGINIKTLPVHLRIGGGAIQTKIEPVIKPAIRAKTQKFPPLFANIKTHGKINNLNIDWSLSLINSAIAGSLNYHSNILTANIKKGQLSAPVLIDGLQAYLPVMQNWSVDKGSINYQLNAKYNLQTKTGYLKSLLKGQDIAGQKGTILFDGLTFNSDTDFEVNSEKVHIKRGKQQLMLNNLFVGVPIQGVRIDAHSSAGITVIDDFNACLLGGEVTIENLKLQPQSSASINLSGLSLSEIIKYSAYPAISASGLLDGVLPLTLTSQGIDIDQGLVFARAPGGYIKVPQDDVVKKMASTQPAFAFTLQLLSNFQFDTLRGRIGYTAEGEMDINAEIHGMNPDVSGVQPVKFNYSHTENILKLLESLRFSDELTRQIQENY
;
A
#
# COMPACT_ATOMS: atom_id res chain seq x y z
N MET A 1 29.12 45.49 -57.73
CA MET A 1 30.41 44.80 -57.53
C MET A 1 30.32 44.00 -56.25
N VAL A 2 30.78 42.77 -56.31
CA VAL A 2 30.84 41.80 -55.21
C VAL A 2 31.62 42.40 -54.04
N GLY A 3 31.07 42.31 -52.83
CA GLY A 3 31.72 42.74 -51.60
C GLY A 3 31.22 41.88 -50.44
N ASN A 4 31.80 40.70 -50.30
CA ASN A 4 31.67 39.87 -49.11
C ASN A 4 32.22 40.66 -47.91
N SER A 5 31.35 41.11 -47.02
CA SER A 5 31.73 41.46 -45.65
C SER A 5 30.96 40.55 -44.71
N VAL A 6 31.58 39.40 -44.44
CA VAL A 6 31.22 38.56 -43.30
C VAL A 6 31.73 39.31 -42.07
N VAL A 7 30.84 40.03 -41.39
CA VAL A 7 31.15 40.63 -40.09
C VAL A 7 31.29 39.49 -39.09
N ASN A 8 32.52 39.27 -38.63
CA ASN A 8 32.88 38.23 -37.69
C ASN A 8 32.48 38.68 -36.27
N ALA A 9 31.96 37.78 -35.43
CA ALA A 9 31.48 38.10 -34.07
C ALA A 9 32.56 38.66 -33.13
N ASN A 10 33.84 38.62 -33.54
CA ASN A 10 34.96 39.24 -32.83
C ASN A 10 35.09 40.76 -33.05
N GLU A 11 34.44 41.36 -34.06
CA GLU A 11 34.49 42.82 -34.30
C GLU A 11 33.59 43.62 -33.33
N LEU A 12 32.63 42.99 -32.66
CA LEU A 12 31.86 43.60 -31.57
C LEU A 12 32.70 43.89 -30.31
N ARG A 13 33.90 43.30 -30.21
CA ARG A 13 34.77 43.43 -29.04
C ARG A 13 35.54 44.75 -28.99
N VAL A 14 35.66 45.46 -30.11
CA VAL A 14 36.45 46.71 -30.22
C VAL A 14 35.58 47.96 -29.99
N ILE A 15 34.25 47.83 -30.02
CA ILE A 15 33.33 48.98 -29.96
C ILE A 15 33.00 49.39 -28.50
N THR A 16 33.38 48.61 -27.49
CA THR A 16 32.94 48.80 -26.09
C THR A 16 33.88 49.60 -25.18
N GLU A 17 35.02 50.10 -25.67
CA GLU A 17 36.03 50.78 -24.83
C GLU A 17 36.16 52.30 -25.03
N GLN A 18 35.36 52.92 -25.91
CA GLN A 18 35.34 54.39 -26.03
C GLN A 18 33.97 54.98 -25.69
N GLU A 19 33.92 55.80 -24.65
CA GLU A 19 32.81 56.69 -24.33
C GLU A 19 32.63 57.71 -25.47
N GLY A 20 31.79 57.39 -26.44
CA GLY A 20 31.38 58.26 -27.53
C GLY A 20 29.99 57.85 -28.07
N PRO A 21 29.21 58.76 -28.69
CA PRO A 21 27.82 58.49 -29.08
C PRO A 21 27.81 57.60 -30.33
N LEU A 22 27.93 56.29 -30.15
CA LEU A 22 28.24 55.35 -31.24
C LEU A 22 27.08 55.02 -32.20
N LEU A 23 25.88 55.58 -32.02
CA LEU A 23 24.74 55.30 -32.92
C LEU A 23 24.04 56.53 -33.50
N THR A 24 24.42 57.76 -33.13
CA THR A 24 23.82 59.00 -33.65
C THR A 24 24.40 59.45 -34.99
N TRP A 25 25.56 58.92 -35.41
CA TRP A 25 26.28 59.32 -36.63
C TRP A 25 25.98 58.45 -37.87
N LEU A 26 25.27 57.34 -37.72
CA LEU A 26 24.81 56.49 -38.83
C LEU A 26 23.63 57.17 -39.54
N PRO A 27 23.66 57.37 -40.87
CA PRO A 27 22.56 58.02 -41.60
C PRO A 27 21.23 57.26 -41.44
N LEU A 28 20.10 57.92 -41.70
CA LEU A 28 18.80 57.26 -41.84
C LEU A 28 18.95 56.20 -42.94
N LEU A 29 19.01 54.94 -42.56
CA LEU A 29 19.28 53.82 -43.45
C LEU A 29 18.13 52.83 -43.35
N SER A 30 17.53 52.53 -44.49
CA SER A 30 16.68 51.36 -44.68
C SER A 30 17.49 50.29 -45.40
N SER A 31 17.70 49.14 -44.76
CA SER A 31 18.38 47.99 -45.36
C SER A 31 17.43 46.81 -45.42
N SER A 32 17.40 46.08 -46.55
CA SER A 32 16.60 44.89 -46.72
C SER A 32 17.49 43.74 -47.19
N LEU A 33 17.34 42.58 -46.58
CA LEU A 33 18.05 41.35 -46.90
C LEU A 33 17.03 40.21 -47.03
N LYS A 34 16.92 39.66 -48.24
CA LYS A 34 15.96 38.57 -48.52
C LYS A 34 16.28 37.30 -47.74
N ARG A 35 17.57 36.98 -47.57
CA ARG A 35 18.02 35.77 -46.90
C ARG A 35 19.39 35.97 -46.29
N PHE A 36 19.52 35.55 -45.04
CA PHE A 36 20.75 35.56 -44.27
C PHE A 36 20.96 34.17 -43.67
N GLN A 37 22.14 33.61 -43.87
CA GLN A 37 22.56 32.35 -43.27
C GLN A 37 23.77 32.64 -42.38
N PRO A 38 23.61 32.67 -41.04
CA PRO A 38 24.69 33.05 -40.14
C PRO A 38 25.85 32.05 -40.08
N ASP A 39 25.59 30.77 -40.36
CA ASP A 39 26.63 29.72 -40.35
C ASP A 39 26.50 28.82 -41.59
N SER A 40 27.57 28.73 -42.37
CA SER A 40 27.64 27.89 -43.57
C SER A 40 27.47 26.40 -43.27
N HIS A 41 27.85 25.94 -42.07
CA HIS A 41 27.71 24.55 -41.63
C HIS A 41 26.29 24.20 -41.18
N CYS A 42 25.47 25.22 -40.95
CA CYS A 42 24.07 25.07 -40.57
C CYS A 42 23.16 25.69 -41.63
N PRO A 43 23.04 25.05 -42.81
CA PRO A 43 22.17 25.54 -43.87
C PRO A 43 20.71 25.56 -43.45
N GLN A 44 20.31 24.84 -42.41
CA GLN A 44 18.94 24.91 -41.86
C GLN A 44 18.70 26.17 -41.02
N ASN A 45 19.76 26.85 -40.55
CA ASN A 45 19.67 28.04 -39.72
C ASN A 45 19.67 29.28 -40.61
N GLN A 46 18.51 29.90 -40.78
CA GLN A 46 18.33 30.99 -41.73
C GLN A 46 17.40 32.07 -41.17
N VAL A 47 17.65 33.31 -41.59
CA VAL A 47 16.77 34.46 -41.38
C VAL A 47 16.32 34.94 -42.75
N THR A 48 15.02 35.09 -42.97
CA THR A 48 14.44 35.51 -44.25
C THR A 48 13.69 36.83 -44.11
N ASP A 49 13.66 37.60 -45.19
CA ASP A 49 12.98 38.89 -45.30
C ASP A 49 13.28 39.84 -44.14
N LEU A 50 14.57 39.99 -43.81
CA LEU A 50 15.04 40.95 -42.82
C LEU A 50 14.96 42.36 -43.42
N GLN A 51 14.18 43.23 -42.80
CA GLN A 51 14.07 44.63 -43.12
C GLN A 51 14.40 45.42 -41.86
N VAL A 52 15.32 46.38 -41.99
CA VAL A 52 15.73 47.27 -40.90
C VAL A 52 15.50 48.70 -41.39
N VAL A 53 14.71 49.46 -40.65
CA VAL A 53 14.46 50.88 -40.90
C VAL A 53 14.94 51.64 -39.67
N LYS A 54 15.96 52.47 -39.86
CA LYS A 54 16.46 53.36 -38.82
C LYS A 54 15.84 54.75 -38.98
N GLU A 55 15.10 55.17 -37.96
CA GLU A 55 14.62 56.54 -37.74
C GLU A 55 15.57 57.26 -36.76
N LYS A 56 15.33 58.56 -36.52
CA LYS A 56 16.25 59.42 -35.75
C LYS A 56 16.62 58.84 -34.38
N ASP A 57 15.63 58.32 -33.64
CA ASP A 57 15.80 57.76 -32.29
C ASP A 57 15.19 56.35 -32.14
N LYS A 58 14.77 55.72 -33.25
CA LYS A 58 14.11 54.42 -33.27
C LYS A 58 14.65 53.49 -34.36
N ILE A 59 14.78 52.20 -34.07
CA ILE A 59 15.08 51.15 -35.05
C ILE A 59 13.88 50.22 -35.15
N ASN A 60 13.29 50.10 -36.33
CA ASN A 60 12.23 49.15 -36.62
C ASN A 60 12.81 48.01 -37.45
N VAL A 61 12.69 46.77 -36.96
CA VAL A 61 13.14 45.56 -37.63
C VAL A 61 11.94 44.66 -37.89
N SER A 62 11.76 44.24 -39.13
CA SER A 62 10.79 43.21 -39.51
C SER A 62 11.54 42.02 -40.08
N ILE A 63 11.20 40.81 -39.64
CA ILE A 63 11.76 39.55 -40.13
C ILE A 63 10.61 38.65 -40.57
N GLY A 64 10.71 38.08 -41.78
CA GLY A 64 9.75 37.12 -42.30
C GLY A 64 9.79 35.80 -41.52
N SER A 65 10.90 35.06 -41.61
CA SER A 65 11.12 33.86 -40.80
C SER A 65 12.51 33.78 -40.19
N ILE A 66 12.59 33.13 -39.03
CA ILE A 66 13.82 32.59 -38.47
C ILE A 66 13.64 31.08 -38.37
N ASP A 67 14.32 30.33 -39.20
CA ASP A 67 14.36 28.87 -39.14
C ASP A 67 15.63 28.47 -38.40
N TRP A 68 15.52 27.70 -37.32
CA TRP A 68 16.65 27.34 -36.48
C TRP A 68 16.58 25.89 -35.99
N ASP A 69 17.57 25.09 -36.34
CA ASP A 69 17.80 23.75 -35.82
C ASP A 69 18.83 23.82 -34.67
N LEU A 70 18.35 23.56 -33.46
CA LEU A 70 19.14 23.55 -32.24
C LEU A 70 20.11 22.36 -32.16
N ASN A 71 19.97 21.37 -33.03
CA ASN A 71 20.90 20.23 -33.09
C ASN A 71 22.03 20.46 -34.11
N CYS A 72 21.95 21.53 -34.92
CA CYS A 72 22.99 21.78 -35.89
C CYS A 72 24.27 22.20 -35.18
N GLN A 73 25.27 21.33 -35.21
CA GLN A 73 26.58 21.55 -34.59
C GLN A 73 27.66 21.67 -35.66
N ARG A 74 28.68 22.47 -35.38
CA ARG A 74 29.90 22.50 -36.20
C ARG A 74 30.65 21.17 -36.05
N PRO A 75 31.32 20.67 -37.11
CA PRO A 75 32.04 19.39 -37.07
C PRO A 75 33.09 19.24 -35.94
N ASN A 76 33.54 20.35 -35.32
CA ASN A 76 34.54 20.37 -34.24
C ASN A 76 34.06 21.07 -32.94
N ALA A 77 32.76 21.28 -32.75
CA ALA A 77 32.27 21.71 -31.44
C ALA A 77 32.37 20.51 -30.49
N ALA A 78 33.25 20.58 -29.49
CA ALA A 78 33.47 19.52 -28.50
C ALA A 78 32.14 18.91 -28.02
N GLN A 79 32.07 17.58 -27.99
CA GLN A 79 30.91 16.84 -27.50
C GLN A 79 30.59 17.29 -26.07
N ASN A 80 29.43 17.94 -25.90
CA ASN A 80 28.90 18.51 -24.66
C ASN A 80 29.84 19.52 -23.97
N PRO A 81 29.69 20.85 -24.20
CA PRO A 81 30.26 21.81 -23.26
C PRO A 81 29.71 21.48 -21.87
N SER A 82 30.60 21.24 -20.91
CA SER A 82 30.20 21.14 -19.51
C SER A 82 29.48 22.44 -19.15
N LEU A 83 28.22 22.34 -18.72
CA LEU A 83 27.39 23.46 -18.26
C LEU A 83 27.89 24.03 -16.90
N THR A 84 29.21 24.06 -16.68
CA THR A 84 29.82 24.71 -15.53
C THR A 84 29.94 26.19 -15.84
N LEU A 85 28.90 26.94 -15.46
CA LEU A 85 28.88 28.41 -15.54
C LEU A 85 29.93 28.98 -14.57
N ASP A 86 30.96 29.65 -15.09
CA ASP A 86 31.87 30.43 -14.27
C ASP A 86 31.18 31.72 -13.80
N LYS A 87 31.10 31.93 -12.48
CA LYS A 87 30.37 33.06 -11.92
C LYS A 87 30.95 34.41 -12.35
N SER A 88 32.27 34.55 -12.33
CA SER A 88 32.96 35.80 -12.63
C SER A 88 32.80 36.17 -14.10
N GLN A 89 33.10 35.21 -14.99
CA GLN A 89 32.98 35.39 -16.43
C GLN A 89 31.54 35.68 -16.84
N THR A 90 30.56 34.92 -16.33
CA THR A 90 29.14 35.11 -16.67
C THR A 90 28.63 36.47 -16.18
N THR A 91 29.04 36.90 -14.99
CA THR A 91 28.68 38.23 -14.47
C THR A 91 29.24 39.34 -15.36
N ALA A 92 30.51 39.23 -15.77
CA ALA A 92 31.13 40.21 -16.67
C ALA A 92 30.44 40.27 -18.04
N GLN A 93 30.11 39.10 -18.62
CA GLN A 93 29.39 39.01 -19.90
C GLN A 93 27.97 39.60 -19.80
N LEU A 94 27.26 39.31 -18.71
CA LEU A 94 25.92 39.86 -18.48
C LEU A 94 25.96 41.39 -18.33
N ASP A 95 26.91 41.93 -17.57
CA ASP A 95 27.07 43.38 -17.41
C ASP A 95 27.43 44.05 -18.75
N GLN A 96 28.33 43.46 -19.54
CA GLN A 96 28.66 43.96 -20.88
C GLN A 96 27.42 43.98 -21.79
N PHE A 97 26.63 42.91 -21.78
CA PHE A 97 25.41 42.81 -22.57
C PHE A 97 24.35 43.83 -22.13
N LEU A 98 24.12 44.02 -20.83
CA LEU A 98 23.18 45.01 -20.31
C LEU A 98 23.62 46.45 -20.64
N ARG A 99 24.92 46.75 -20.57
CA ARG A 99 25.46 48.04 -21.02
C ARG A 99 25.19 48.25 -22.51
N PHE A 100 25.49 47.26 -23.35
CA PHE A 100 25.20 47.33 -24.78
C PHE A 100 23.72 47.62 -25.04
N LEU A 101 22.80 46.90 -24.38
CA LEU A 101 21.36 47.14 -24.51
C LEU A 101 20.95 48.55 -24.07
N ALA A 102 21.53 49.08 -22.99
CA ALA A 102 21.22 50.43 -22.52
C ALA A 102 21.63 51.52 -23.54
N HIS A 103 22.66 51.29 -24.35
CA HIS A 103 23.17 52.24 -25.34
C HIS A 103 22.49 52.16 -26.71
N LEU A 104 21.72 51.09 -26.98
CA LEU A 104 20.90 51.03 -28.21
C LEU A 104 19.83 52.15 -28.18
N PRO A 105 19.38 52.68 -29.33
CA PRO A 105 18.17 53.51 -29.40
C PRO A 105 16.91 52.68 -29.06
N ASP A 106 15.72 53.28 -29.11
CA ASP A 106 14.49 52.50 -28.97
C ASP A 106 14.38 51.55 -30.17
N THR A 107 14.10 50.28 -29.93
CA THR A 107 14.16 49.25 -30.97
C THR A 107 12.94 48.37 -30.92
N GLU A 108 12.23 48.27 -32.03
CA GLU A 108 11.11 47.35 -32.21
C GLU A 108 11.50 46.28 -33.22
N ILE A 109 11.38 45.01 -32.84
CA ILE A 109 11.65 43.86 -33.71
C ILE A 109 10.40 43.01 -33.78
N VAL A 110 9.88 42.80 -34.98
CA VAL A 110 8.74 41.92 -35.26
C VAL A 110 9.21 40.78 -36.13
N VAL A 111 9.10 39.55 -35.62
CA VAL A 111 9.38 38.34 -36.36
C VAL A 111 8.07 37.60 -36.62
N LYS A 112 7.69 37.47 -37.89
CA LYS A 112 6.42 36.83 -38.25
C LYS A 112 6.42 35.33 -37.93
N ALA A 113 7.55 34.65 -38.06
CA ALA A 113 7.64 33.25 -37.67
C ALA A 113 9.05 32.87 -37.22
N VAL A 114 9.20 32.35 -36.00
CA VAL A 114 10.39 31.64 -35.55
C VAL A 114 10.05 30.16 -35.48
N ASN A 115 10.81 29.35 -36.20
CA ASN A 115 10.61 27.92 -36.38
C ASN A 115 11.78 27.17 -35.75
N LEU A 116 11.56 26.58 -34.59
CA LEU A 116 12.58 25.82 -33.88
C LEU A 116 12.44 24.32 -34.13
N ARG A 117 13.58 23.67 -34.42
CA ARG A 117 13.72 22.21 -34.48
C ARG A 117 14.75 21.75 -33.45
N SER A 118 14.45 20.64 -32.78
CA SER A 118 15.37 19.98 -31.86
C SER A 118 15.05 18.50 -31.79
N ALA A 119 16.05 17.64 -31.59
CA ALA A 119 15.88 16.22 -31.31
C ALA A 119 15.08 15.96 -30.01
N ARG A 120 14.97 16.98 -29.13
CA ARG A 120 14.15 16.93 -27.91
C ARG A 120 12.68 17.31 -28.16
N LEU A 121 12.35 17.91 -29.30
CA LEU A 121 10.99 18.28 -29.68
C LEU A 121 10.39 17.24 -30.62
N GLN A 122 9.13 16.84 -30.41
CA GLN A 122 8.46 15.88 -31.30
C GLN A 122 8.07 16.49 -32.66
N LYS A 123 7.87 17.81 -32.70
CA LYS A 123 7.43 18.56 -33.87
C LYS A 123 8.13 19.92 -33.91
N LYS A 124 8.14 20.55 -35.08
CA LYS A 124 8.60 21.94 -35.26
C LYS A 124 7.78 22.87 -34.37
N LEU A 125 8.44 23.62 -33.50
CA LEU A 125 7.79 24.62 -32.64
C LEU A 125 7.84 25.97 -33.34
N SER A 126 6.67 26.53 -33.66
CA SER A 126 6.55 27.82 -34.35
C SER A 126 5.90 28.88 -33.46
N PHE A 127 6.45 30.09 -33.44
CA PHE A 127 5.91 31.24 -32.72
C PHE A 127 6.21 32.56 -33.41
N ASN A 128 5.34 33.54 -33.21
CA ASN A 128 5.59 34.94 -33.53
C ASN A 128 6.44 35.56 -32.41
N VAL A 129 7.32 36.50 -32.75
CA VAL A 129 8.09 37.26 -31.75
C VAL A 129 7.84 38.75 -31.96
N HIS A 130 7.53 39.44 -30.86
CA HIS A 130 7.56 40.88 -30.79
C HIS A 130 8.51 41.29 -29.68
N LEU A 131 9.57 42.00 -30.03
CA LEU A 131 10.51 42.58 -29.08
C LEU A 131 10.40 44.09 -29.16
N ASN A 132 10.24 44.73 -28.01
CA ASN A 132 10.28 46.17 -27.87
C ASN A 132 11.30 46.54 -26.80
N LYS A 133 12.33 47.26 -27.20
CA LYS A 133 13.36 47.80 -26.32
C LYS A 133 13.16 49.31 -26.23
N THR A 134 13.19 49.80 -25.01
CA THR A 134 13.21 51.23 -24.67
C THR A 134 14.48 51.57 -23.90
N LYS A 135 14.68 52.84 -23.53
CA LYS A 135 15.74 53.23 -22.59
C LYS A 135 15.66 52.53 -21.23
N GLN A 136 14.45 52.16 -20.78
CA GLN A 136 14.23 51.64 -19.43
C GLN A 136 14.06 50.12 -19.36
N ALA A 137 13.61 49.48 -20.45
CA ALA A 137 13.28 48.06 -20.42
C ALA A 137 13.39 47.37 -21.78
N VAL A 138 13.54 46.05 -21.76
CA VAL A 138 13.37 45.15 -22.91
C VAL A 138 12.18 44.24 -22.66
N PHE A 139 11.18 44.33 -23.53
CA PHE A 139 10.00 43.49 -23.53
C PHE A 139 10.06 42.54 -24.72
N ILE A 140 9.88 41.24 -24.49
CA ILE A 140 9.86 40.20 -25.53
C ILE A 140 8.59 39.39 -25.34
N ARG A 141 7.77 39.29 -26.38
CA ARG A 141 6.57 38.45 -26.40
C ARG A 141 6.71 37.41 -27.50
N LEU A 142 6.70 36.15 -27.11
CA LEU A 142 6.65 34.99 -27.98
C LEU A 142 5.24 34.42 -27.89
N PHE A 143 4.54 34.22 -29.00
CA PHE A 143 3.17 33.70 -28.95
C PHE A 143 2.84 32.82 -30.15
N ASN A 144 1.95 31.87 -29.94
CA ASN A 144 1.37 31.02 -30.97
C ASN A 144 -0.02 30.55 -30.54
N GLU A 145 -0.57 29.58 -31.27
CA GLU A 145 -1.88 29.02 -30.96
C GLU A 145 -1.95 28.24 -29.64
N SER A 146 -0.81 27.82 -29.09
CA SER A 146 -0.69 27.09 -27.82
C SER A 146 -0.63 28.04 -26.63
N GLY A 147 -0.20 29.29 -26.82
CA GLY A 147 -0.10 30.28 -25.74
C GLY A 147 0.97 31.34 -25.97
N GLN A 148 1.45 31.94 -24.89
CA GLN A 148 2.42 33.03 -24.92
C GLN A 148 3.47 32.95 -23.81
N LEU A 149 4.67 33.43 -24.11
CA LEU A 149 5.76 33.70 -23.20
C LEU A 149 6.10 35.19 -23.30
N THR A 150 6.12 35.86 -22.16
CA THR A 150 6.52 37.26 -22.03
C THR A 150 7.77 37.35 -21.18
N VAL A 151 8.79 38.07 -21.65
CA VAL A 151 10.02 38.37 -20.92
C VAL A 151 10.12 39.88 -20.80
N ASN A 152 10.24 40.37 -19.57
CA ASN A 152 10.44 41.78 -19.27
C ASN A 152 11.76 41.94 -18.50
N VAL A 153 12.70 42.68 -19.08
CA VAL A 153 13.98 43.01 -18.47
C VAL A 153 13.99 44.49 -18.16
N ASP A 154 14.01 44.84 -16.87
CA ASP A 154 14.17 46.22 -16.41
C ASP A 154 15.67 46.56 -16.41
N LEU A 155 16.09 47.48 -17.28
CA LEU A 155 17.49 47.86 -17.44
C LEU A 155 17.97 48.79 -16.31
N VAL A 156 17.06 49.47 -15.62
CA VAL A 156 17.37 50.40 -14.53
C VAL A 156 17.51 49.64 -13.21
N LYS A 157 16.49 48.85 -12.86
CA LYS A 157 16.50 48.02 -11.64
C LYS A 157 17.41 46.80 -11.78
N LYS A 158 17.74 46.42 -13.02
CA LYS A 158 18.44 45.18 -13.38
C LYS A 158 17.67 43.96 -12.88
N ASP A 159 16.39 43.85 -13.24
CA ASP A 159 15.53 42.71 -12.91
C ASP A 159 15.01 42.05 -14.19
N VAL A 160 14.82 40.74 -14.15
CA VAL A 160 14.16 39.98 -15.22
C VAL A 160 12.93 39.28 -14.69
N ASN A 161 11.84 39.37 -15.44
CA ASN A 161 10.59 38.66 -15.18
C ASN A 161 10.19 37.91 -16.44
N LEU A 162 9.89 36.63 -16.28
CA LEU A 162 9.42 35.75 -17.33
C LEU A 162 8.06 35.20 -16.90
N THR A 163 7.06 35.35 -17.76
CA THR A 163 5.69 34.88 -17.53
C THR A 163 5.24 34.07 -18.71
N THR A 164 4.73 32.88 -18.47
CA THR A 164 4.18 32.02 -19.51
C THR A 164 2.76 31.64 -19.22
N GLU A 165 1.99 31.45 -20.28
CA GLU A 165 0.66 30.88 -20.23
C GLU A 165 0.46 30.02 -21.48
N PHE A 166 0.30 28.71 -21.30
CA PHE A 166 0.09 27.77 -22.39
C PHE A 166 -1.06 26.81 -22.09
N LYS A 167 -1.83 26.49 -23.13
CA LYS A 167 -2.85 25.44 -23.11
C LYS A 167 -2.15 24.08 -23.13
N ALA A 168 -2.40 23.28 -22.10
CA ALA A 168 -1.77 21.98 -21.90
C ALA A 168 -1.96 21.10 -23.13
N GLU A 169 -3.19 20.94 -23.59
CA GLU A 169 -3.58 20.09 -24.72
C GLU A 169 -2.90 20.46 -26.04
N LYS A 170 -2.49 21.72 -26.22
CA LYS A 170 -1.79 22.20 -27.42
C LYS A 170 -0.27 22.17 -27.27
N PHE A 171 0.25 22.22 -26.04
CA PHE A 171 1.68 22.21 -25.78
C PHE A 171 2.24 20.77 -25.68
N ILE A 172 1.45 19.83 -25.14
CA ILE A 172 1.87 18.43 -24.93
C ILE A 172 2.33 17.72 -26.21
N GLN A 173 1.88 18.14 -27.39
CA GLN A 173 2.31 17.57 -28.67
C GLN A 173 3.79 17.81 -29.01
N TYR A 174 4.45 18.74 -28.31
CA TYR A 174 5.86 19.06 -28.53
C TYR A 174 6.80 18.26 -27.60
N ILE A 175 6.26 17.68 -26.52
CA ILE A 175 7.03 16.94 -25.51
C ILE A 175 6.77 15.43 -25.59
N LYS A 176 7.76 14.64 -25.14
CA LYS A 176 7.63 13.19 -25.12
C LYS A 176 6.84 12.70 -23.90
N LEU A 177 5.53 12.53 -24.09
CA LEU A 177 4.64 11.87 -23.12
C LEU A 177 4.20 10.48 -23.62
N PRO A 178 4.07 9.48 -22.73
CA PRO A 178 3.44 8.21 -23.07
C PRO A 178 2.01 8.46 -23.58
N GLU A 179 1.60 7.70 -24.60
CA GLU A 179 0.37 7.94 -25.37
C GLU A 179 -0.89 7.97 -24.49
N ALA A 180 -0.94 7.09 -23.49
CA ALA A 180 -2.02 7.00 -22.50
C ALA A 180 -2.32 8.32 -21.75
N TYR A 181 -1.37 9.25 -21.64
CA TYR A 181 -1.54 10.50 -20.88
C TYR A 181 -1.86 11.72 -21.74
N ARG A 182 -1.75 11.61 -23.08
CA ARG A 182 -1.88 12.79 -23.97
C ARG A 182 -3.29 13.36 -23.98
N GLU A 183 -4.31 12.51 -23.96
CA GLU A 183 -5.71 12.97 -24.00
C GLU A 183 -6.27 13.32 -22.62
N LEU A 184 -5.56 12.93 -21.56
CA LEU A 184 -6.02 13.06 -20.18
C LEU A 184 -5.84 14.47 -19.63
N ILE A 185 -4.88 15.25 -20.12
CA ILE A 185 -4.51 16.54 -19.52
C ILE A 185 -5.05 17.69 -20.38
N LYS A 186 -6.13 18.33 -19.92
CA LYS A 186 -6.72 19.53 -20.56
C LYS A 186 -6.73 20.68 -19.57
N GLY A 187 -6.19 21.83 -19.92
CA GLY A 187 -6.11 22.97 -18.99
C GLY A 187 -5.05 23.99 -19.36
N SER A 188 -4.65 24.80 -18.38
CA SER A 188 -3.63 25.84 -18.56
C SER A 188 -2.45 25.62 -17.62
N PHE A 189 -1.25 25.83 -18.16
CA PHE A 189 -0.02 25.96 -17.40
C PHE A 189 0.38 27.43 -17.39
N THR A 190 0.70 27.95 -16.20
CA THR A 190 1.35 29.24 -16.05
C THR A 190 2.67 29.07 -15.33
N PHE A 191 3.74 29.65 -15.88
CA PHE A 191 5.05 29.64 -15.24
C PHE A 191 5.56 31.06 -15.14
N ASN A 192 5.85 31.49 -13.92
CA ASN A 192 6.47 32.77 -13.63
C ASN A 192 7.87 32.51 -13.11
N TYR A 193 8.83 33.29 -13.57
CA TYR A 193 10.18 33.32 -13.06
C TYR A 193 10.62 34.77 -12.90
N SER A 194 11.34 35.07 -11.82
CA SER A 194 11.91 36.39 -11.58
C SER A 194 13.30 36.27 -10.99
N ALA A 195 14.20 37.15 -11.38
CA ALA A 195 15.55 37.22 -10.83
C ALA A 195 16.08 38.65 -10.86
N ASN A 196 16.89 38.98 -9.87
CA ASN A 196 17.69 40.21 -9.90
C ASN A 196 18.99 39.92 -10.64
N LEU A 197 19.27 40.64 -11.71
CA LEU A 197 20.43 40.40 -12.57
C LEU A 197 21.76 40.75 -11.89
N LYS A 198 21.77 41.52 -10.78
CA LYS A 198 22.97 41.70 -9.94
C LYS A 198 23.30 40.45 -9.12
N LYS A 199 22.31 39.57 -8.91
CA LYS A 199 22.42 38.27 -8.24
C LYS A 199 21.77 37.20 -9.11
N TRP A 200 22.14 37.20 -10.40
CA TRP A 200 21.51 36.39 -11.45
C TRP A 200 21.54 34.90 -11.15
N GLU A 201 22.45 34.45 -10.29
CA GLU A 201 22.52 33.06 -9.89
C GLU A 201 21.29 32.60 -9.11
N PHE A 202 20.52 33.51 -8.50
CA PHE A 202 19.30 33.22 -7.76
C PHE A 202 18.06 33.69 -8.51
N GLY A 203 17.07 32.81 -8.64
CA GLY A 203 15.76 33.18 -9.16
C GLY A 203 14.63 32.54 -8.37
N GLN A 204 13.48 33.20 -8.38
CA GLN A 204 12.22 32.71 -7.85
C GLN A 204 11.35 32.20 -8.99
N PHE A 205 10.68 31.07 -8.79
CA PHE A 205 9.75 30.52 -9.76
C PHE A 205 8.41 30.18 -9.11
N ALA A 206 7.35 30.25 -9.92
CA ALA A 206 6.02 29.76 -9.58
C ALA A 206 5.41 29.09 -10.82
N LEU A 207 5.15 27.79 -10.72
CA LEU A 207 4.45 26.99 -11.72
C LEU A 207 3.05 26.67 -11.20
N LYS A 208 2.02 26.99 -11.97
CA LYS A 208 0.64 26.60 -11.67
C LYS A 208 0.03 25.86 -12.84
N PHE A 209 -0.73 24.83 -12.53
CA PHE A 209 -1.60 24.14 -13.48
C PHE A 209 -3.00 24.04 -12.91
N SER A 210 -4.00 24.23 -13.76
CA SER A 210 -5.39 23.95 -13.45
C SER A 210 -6.07 23.39 -14.68
N GLY A 211 -6.71 22.24 -14.54
CA GLY A 211 -7.31 21.54 -15.66
C GLY A 211 -8.14 20.32 -15.25
N ASN A 212 -8.79 19.72 -16.23
CA ASN A 212 -9.52 18.46 -16.04
C ASN A 212 -8.56 17.29 -16.33
N ILE A 213 -8.71 16.20 -15.58
CA ILE A 213 -7.90 14.98 -15.74
C ILE A 213 -8.77 13.72 -15.90
N THR A 214 -9.75 13.79 -16.78
CA THR A 214 -10.69 12.69 -17.04
C THR A 214 -9.98 11.51 -17.74
N PRO A 215 -10.24 10.24 -17.36
CA PRO A 215 -11.26 9.79 -16.41
C PRO A 215 -10.81 9.71 -14.95
N LEU A 216 -9.56 10.07 -14.61
CA LEU A 216 -9.03 9.93 -13.26
C LEU A 216 -9.78 10.81 -12.24
N ALA A 217 -9.92 12.11 -12.52
CA ALA A 217 -10.60 13.06 -11.65
C ALA A 217 -11.26 14.20 -12.46
N GLU A 218 -12.25 14.88 -11.88
CA GLU A 218 -12.90 16.01 -12.55
C GLU A 218 -11.94 17.19 -12.73
N LYS A 219 -11.11 17.49 -11.73
CA LYS A 219 -10.17 18.61 -11.77
C LYS A 219 -8.89 18.32 -11.00
N MET A 220 -7.78 18.76 -11.57
CA MET A 220 -6.44 18.77 -10.99
C MET A 220 -5.94 20.21 -10.91
N VAL A 221 -5.41 20.58 -9.75
CA VAL A 221 -4.68 21.82 -9.52
C VAL A 221 -3.30 21.49 -8.99
N LEU A 222 -2.26 22.03 -9.61
CA LEU A 222 -0.88 21.93 -9.13
C LEU A 222 -0.34 23.34 -8.92
N ASN A 223 0.25 23.59 -7.76
CA ASN A 223 0.98 24.80 -7.46
C ASN A 223 2.37 24.42 -6.94
N LEU A 224 3.41 24.86 -7.64
CA LEU A 224 4.81 24.70 -7.24
C LEU A 224 5.43 26.09 -7.18
N ALA A 225 6.07 26.44 -6.09
CA ALA A 225 6.82 27.69 -5.99
C ALA A 225 8.08 27.52 -5.16
N GLY A 226 9.13 28.22 -5.56
CA GLY A 226 10.41 28.10 -4.87
C GLY A 226 11.48 29.00 -5.44
N GLU A 227 12.69 28.73 -4.98
CA GLU A 227 13.90 29.41 -5.39
C GLU A 227 14.84 28.40 -6.02
N PHE A 228 15.61 28.84 -7.01
CA PHE A 228 16.61 28.03 -7.67
C PHE A 228 17.91 28.81 -7.78
N ASN A 229 19.00 28.15 -7.42
CA ASN A 229 20.35 28.65 -7.68
C ASN A 229 20.95 27.91 -8.88
N ILE A 230 21.11 28.60 -10.00
CA ILE A 230 21.55 28.01 -11.27
C ILE A 230 23.01 27.57 -11.27
N LEU A 231 23.85 28.17 -10.41
CA LEU A 231 25.27 27.79 -10.28
C LEU A 231 25.44 26.48 -9.51
N THR A 232 24.70 26.33 -8.42
CA THR A 232 24.84 25.18 -7.50
C THR A 232 23.85 24.05 -7.78
N GLY A 233 22.83 24.30 -8.61
CA GLY A 233 21.73 23.37 -8.83
C GLY A 233 20.82 23.21 -7.61
N LEU A 234 20.93 24.08 -6.61
CA LEU A 234 20.15 24.02 -5.38
C LEU A 234 18.75 24.58 -5.63
N VAL A 235 17.73 23.75 -5.43
CA VAL A 235 16.31 24.12 -5.42
C VAL A 235 15.83 24.18 -3.97
N SER A 236 15.25 25.32 -3.59
CA SER A 236 14.49 25.48 -2.34
C SER A 236 13.00 25.61 -2.67
N LEU A 237 12.28 24.49 -2.64
CA LEU A 237 10.85 24.45 -2.91
C LEU A 237 10.09 24.94 -1.68
N GLN A 238 9.44 26.10 -1.78
CA GLN A 238 8.72 26.74 -0.68
C GLN A 238 7.26 26.26 -0.60
N LYS A 239 6.69 25.87 -1.74
CA LYS A 239 5.31 25.42 -1.84
C LYS A 239 5.18 24.31 -2.89
N MET A 240 4.46 23.26 -2.54
CA MET A 240 3.96 22.25 -3.47
C MET A 240 2.59 21.80 -2.99
N ASP A 241 1.57 22.08 -3.79
CA ASP A 241 0.21 21.58 -3.60
C ASP A 241 -0.24 20.88 -4.88
N LEU A 242 -0.66 19.63 -4.78
CA LEU A 242 -1.35 18.90 -5.83
C LEU A 242 -2.71 18.49 -5.29
N ASP A 243 -3.78 19.04 -5.86
CA ASP A 243 -5.16 18.75 -5.49
C ASP A 243 -5.87 18.06 -6.65
N LEU A 244 -6.31 16.83 -6.43
CA LEU A 244 -7.28 16.13 -7.26
C LEU A 244 -8.65 16.20 -6.60
N THR A 245 -9.69 16.54 -7.37
CA THR A 245 -11.07 16.66 -6.86
C THR A 245 -12.01 15.74 -7.62
N LYS A 246 -12.91 15.09 -6.88
CA LYS A 246 -13.90 14.11 -7.37
C LYS A 246 -13.28 13.05 -8.28
N ILE A 247 -12.52 12.15 -7.66
CA ILE A 247 -11.93 10.99 -8.32
C ILE A 247 -13.02 9.96 -8.56
N ASN A 248 -13.15 9.51 -9.81
CA ASN A 248 -14.12 8.52 -10.26
C ASN A 248 -13.40 7.51 -11.17
N TYR A 249 -12.66 6.60 -10.56
CA TYR A 249 -11.76 5.69 -11.27
C TYR A 249 -12.37 4.29 -11.39
N ALA A 250 -12.51 3.77 -12.61
CA ALA A 250 -12.95 2.39 -12.82
C ALA A 250 -11.79 1.42 -12.48
N LEU A 251 -11.90 0.73 -11.34
CA LEU A 251 -10.94 -0.31 -10.95
C LEU A 251 -11.06 -1.54 -11.84
N THR A 252 -12.29 -1.89 -12.18
CA THR A 252 -12.64 -2.96 -13.14
C THR A 252 -13.91 -2.56 -13.89
N ASN A 253 -14.31 -3.33 -14.90
CA ASN A 253 -15.57 -3.10 -15.64
C ASN A 253 -16.82 -3.12 -14.74
N LYS A 254 -16.71 -3.73 -13.55
CA LYS A 254 -17.81 -3.86 -12.57
C LYS A 254 -17.59 -3.00 -11.32
N SER A 255 -16.42 -2.40 -11.11
CA SER A 255 -16.06 -1.73 -9.86
C SER A 255 -15.60 -0.29 -10.09
N LEU A 256 -16.24 0.65 -9.40
CA LEU A 256 -15.94 2.08 -9.49
C LEU A 256 -15.45 2.61 -8.13
N LEU A 257 -14.27 3.20 -8.12
CA LEU A 257 -13.68 3.89 -6.98
C LEU A 257 -14.09 5.35 -6.99
N ARG A 258 -14.74 5.82 -5.93
CA ARG A 258 -15.14 7.21 -5.74
C ARG A 258 -14.43 7.79 -4.53
N MET A 259 -13.74 8.92 -4.72
CA MET A 259 -13.14 9.68 -3.62
C MET A 259 -13.36 11.19 -3.83
N PRO A 260 -13.65 11.97 -2.78
CA PRO A 260 -13.92 13.39 -2.91
C PRO A 260 -12.66 14.18 -3.29
N TYR A 261 -11.49 13.79 -2.76
CA TYR A 261 -10.22 14.43 -3.07
C TYR A 261 -9.01 13.55 -2.76
N VAL A 262 -7.89 13.87 -3.42
CA VAL A 262 -6.53 13.46 -3.03
C VAL A 262 -5.69 14.73 -3.05
N LYS A 263 -5.01 15.01 -1.93
CA LYS A 263 -4.16 16.19 -1.78
C LYS A 263 -2.74 15.78 -1.42
N LEU A 264 -1.76 16.29 -2.15
CA LEU A 264 -0.34 16.23 -1.80
C LEU A 264 0.11 17.64 -1.45
N THR A 265 0.71 17.82 -0.28
CA THR A 265 1.13 19.15 0.20
C THR A 265 2.54 19.11 0.76
N LEU A 266 3.22 20.24 0.67
CA LEU A 266 4.54 20.45 1.25
C LEU A 266 4.40 21.26 2.55
N PRO A 267 4.46 20.61 3.72
CA PRO A 267 4.25 21.29 5.01
C PRO A 267 5.41 22.22 5.41
N GLN A 268 6.60 21.99 4.88
CA GLN A 268 7.82 22.76 5.16
C GLN A 268 8.72 22.81 3.92
N PRO A 269 9.55 23.85 3.74
CA PRO A 269 10.36 23.99 2.54
C PRO A 269 11.27 22.78 2.29
N ALA A 270 11.28 22.28 1.05
CA ALA A 270 12.17 21.21 0.62
C ALA A 270 13.45 21.77 0.01
N ARG A 271 14.58 21.07 0.21
CA ARG A 271 15.89 21.47 -0.31
C ARG A 271 16.51 20.31 -1.08
N ILE A 272 16.75 20.52 -2.38
CA ILE A 272 17.21 19.49 -3.32
C ILE A 272 18.38 20.05 -4.12
N ASN A 273 19.50 19.33 -4.19
CA ASN A 273 20.60 19.65 -5.10
C ASN A 273 20.53 18.73 -6.32
N LEU A 274 20.38 19.32 -7.52
CA LEU A 274 20.20 18.58 -8.77
C LEU A 274 21.51 18.16 -9.46
N PHE A 275 22.64 18.82 -9.17
CA PHE A 275 23.88 18.64 -9.93
C PHE A 275 24.83 17.59 -9.34
N ASP A 276 24.75 17.29 -8.04
CA ASP A 276 25.49 16.20 -7.38
C ASP A 276 24.61 14.94 -7.23
N GLY A 277 24.07 14.45 -8.36
CA GLY A 277 23.22 13.26 -8.42
C GLY A 277 22.04 13.30 -7.43
N ILE A 278 21.00 14.09 -7.76
CA ILE A 278 19.79 14.38 -6.94
C ILE A 278 19.98 14.06 -5.45
N ASN A 279 20.50 15.03 -4.71
CA ASN A 279 20.69 14.95 -3.28
C ASN A 279 19.58 15.72 -2.56
N ILE A 280 18.70 14.98 -1.90
CA ILE A 280 17.58 15.50 -1.13
C ILE A 280 18.08 15.80 0.28
N LYS A 281 18.23 17.07 0.64
CA LYS A 281 18.54 17.45 2.03
C LYS A 281 17.34 17.23 2.93
N THR A 282 16.16 17.63 2.45
CA THR A 282 14.88 17.37 3.10
C THR A 282 13.76 17.55 2.09
N LEU A 283 12.80 16.62 2.07
CA LEU A 283 11.57 16.71 1.32
C LEU A 283 10.43 16.09 2.15
N PRO A 284 9.77 16.89 2.99
CA PRO A 284 8.58 16.48 3.73
C PRO A 284 7.35 16.59 2.84
N VAL A 285 6.51 15.58 2.81
CA VAL A 285 5.32 15.50 1.96
C VAL A 285 4.16 14.95 2.78
N HIS A 286 3.03 15.64 2.78
CA HIS A 286 1.78 15.17 3.36
C HIS A 286 0.81 14.77 2.26
N LEU A 287 0.34 13.52 2.31
CA LEU A 287 -0.72 13.00 1.46
C LEU A 287 -2.01 12.89 2.28
N ARG A 288 -3.10 13.44 1.76
CA ARG A 288 -4.44 13.35 2.35
C ARG A 288 -5.40 12.78 1.31
N ILE A 289 -5.98 11.63 1.61
CA ILE A 289 -7.00 10.99 0.77
C ILE A 289 -8.32 11.11 1.53
N GLY A 290 -9.31 11.76 0.90
CA GLY A 290 -10.65 11.86 1.50
C GLY A 290 -11.33 10.49 1.55
N GLY A 291 -12.16 10.28 2.58
CA GLY A 291 -12.93 9.04 2.71
C GLY A 291 -13.80 8.81 1.48
N GLY A 292 -13.84 7.57 1.00
CA GLY A 292 -14.44 7.24 -0.29
C GLY A 292 -15.23 5.95 -0.26
N ALA A 293 -15.59 5.46 -1.43
CA ALA A 293 -16.29 4.19 -1.58
C ALA A 293 -15.92 3.46 -2.86
N ILE A 294 -15.89 2.13 -2.80
CA ILE A 294 -15.89 1.25 -3.97
C ILE A 294 -17.34 0.80 -4.18
N GLN A 295 -17.87 1.05 -5.37
CA GLN A 295 -19.17 0.56 -5.80
C GLN A 295 -18.96 -0.60 -6.77
N THR A 296 -19.38 -1.80 -6.40
CA THR A 296 -19.33 -2.98 -7.26
C THR A 296 -20.71 -3.34 -7.77
N LYS A 297 -20.85 -3.43 -9.09
CA LYS A 297 -22.07 -3.92 -9.75
C LYS A 297 -22.18 -5.43 -9.50
N ILE A 298 -23.29 -5.85 -8.92
CA ILE A 298 -23.67 -7.25 -8.77
C ILE A 298 -24.63 -7.57 -9.91
N GLU A 299 -24.24 -8.50 -10.78
CA GLU A 299 -25.15 -9.07 -11.78
C GLU A 299 -26.17 -9.95 -11.04
N PRO A 300 -27.46 -9.72 -11.25
CA PRO A 300 -28.47 -10.45 -10.52
C PRO A 300 -28.61 -11.88 -11.04
N VAL A 301 -28.77 -12.84 -10.11
CA VAL A 301 -28.99 -14.25 -10.44
C VAL A 301 -30.45 -14.53 -10.84
N ILE A 302 -31.43 -13.71 -10.39
CA ILE A 302 -32.88 -14.06 -10.51
C ILE A 302 -33.80 -12.88 -10.89
N LYS A 303 -33.42 -11.59 -10.75
CA LYS A 303 -34.30 -10.42 -11.06
C LYS A 303 -33.56 -9.29 -11.78
N PRO A 304 -34.17 -8.51 -12.69
CA PRO A 304 -33.46 -7.57 -13.58
C PRO A 304 -32.87 -6.31 -12.91
N ALA A 305 -32.91 -6.18 -11.59
CA ALA A 305 -32.35 -5.04 -10.88
C ALA A 305 -30.87 -5.24 -10.56
N ILE A 306 -30.01 -4.44 -11.19
CA ILE A 306 -28.58 -4.35 -10.84
C ILE A 306 -28.49 -3.80 -9.41
N ARG A 307 -27.98 -4.60 -8.47
CA ARG A 307 -27.66 -4.14 -7.11
C ARG A 307 -26.20 -3.69 -7.08
N ALA A 308 -25.92 -2.57 -6.41
CA ALA A 308 -24.55 -2.12 -6.17
C ALA A 308 -24.16 -2.37 -4.71
N LYS A 309 -23.09 -3.13 -4.47
CA LYS A 309 -22.49 -3.21 -3.13
C LYS A 309 -21.54 -2.03 -2.98
N THR A 310 -21.76 -1.23 -1.94
CA THR A 310 -20.92 -0.07 -1.64
C THR A 310 -20.07 -0.36 -0.42
N GLN A 311 -18.75 -0.43 -0.60
CA GLN A 311 -17.78 -0.54 0.48
C GLN A 311 -17.18 0.83 0.73
N LYS A 312 -17.47 1.42 1.90
CA LYS A 312 -16.91 2.71 2.31
C LYS A 312 -15.56 2.50 2.99
N PHE A 313 -14.67 3.48 2.87
CA PHE A 313 -13.42 3.51 3.60
C PHE A 313 -13.18 4.91 4.18
N PRO A 314 -12.60 4.99 5.39
CA PRO A 314 -12.30 6.25 6.06
C PRO A 314 -11.22 7.06 5.32
N PRO A 315 -11.07 8.36 5.62
CA PRO A 315 -9.96 9.16 5.11
C PRO A 315 -8.62 8.60 5.59
N LEU A 316 -7.61 8.78 4.74
CA LEU A 316 -6.24 8.31 4.98
C LEU A 316 -5.29 9.51 4.97
N PHE A 317 -4.41 9.57 5.96
CA PHE A 317 -3.38 10.58 6.08
C PHE A 317 -2.02 9.90 6.05
N ALA A 318 -1.10 10.36 5.20
CA ALA A 318 0.27 9.89 5.20
C ALA A 318 1.25 11.06 5.26
N ASN A 319 2.27 10.92 6.09
CA ASN A 319 3.39 11.84 6.15
C ASN A 319 4.62 11.08 5.68
N ILE A 320 5.39 11.68 4.78
CA ILE A 320 6.59 11.08 4.19
C ILE A 320 7.69 12.12 4.26
N LYS A 321 8.83 11.79 4.85
CA LYS A 321 10.00 12.66 4.91
C LYS A 321 11.17 11.93 4.29
N THR A 322 11.69 12.46 3.19
CA THR A 322 12.82 11.85 2.48
C THR A 322 14.08 12.70 2.61
N HIS A 323 15.23 12.02 2.71
CA HIS A 323 16.54 12.64 2.65
C HIS A 323 17.61 11.65 2.17
N GLY A 324 18.70 12.18 1.60
CA GLY A 324 19.81 11.40 1.06
C GLY A 324 19.93 11.50 -0.47
N LYS A 325 20.77 10.64 -1.04
CA LYS A 325 21.03 10.55 -2.49
C LYS A 325 20.18 9.42 -3.09
N ILE A 326 20.01 9.40 -4.42
CA ILE A 326 19.26 8.33 -5.12
C ILE A 326 19.71 6.91 -4.70
N ASN A 327 21.02 6.70 -4.54
CA ASN A 327 21.60 5.39 -4.18
C ASN A 327 21.73 5.17 -2.66
N ASN A 328 21.37 6.18 -1.86
CA ASN A 328 21.39 6.15 -0.39
C ASN A 328 20.26 7.03 0.15
N LEU A 329 19.05 6.49 0.17
CA LEU A 329 17.82 7.23 0.44
C LEU A 329 17.21 6.74 1.75
N ASN A 330 16.89 7.67 2.64
CA ASN A 330 16.17 7.40 3.88
C ASN A 330 14.78 8.04 3.80
N ILE A 331 13.77 7.30 4.21
CA ILE A 331 12.36 7.68 4.11
C ILE A 331 11.70 7.36 5.45
N ASP A 332 11.42 8.39 6.23
CA ASP A 332 10.52 8.26 7.38
C ASP A 332 9.08 8.39 6.91
N TRP A 333 8.21 7.52 7.39
CA TRP A 333 6.80 7.55 7.02
C TRP A 333 5.88 7.29 8.20
N SER A 334 4.69 7.87 8.14
CA SER A 334 3.56 7.54 9.00
C SER A 334 2.29 7.47 8.19
N LEU A 335 1.48 6.46 8.42
CA LEU A 335 0.16 6.28 7.86
C LEU A 335 -0.86 6.33 9.01
N SER A 336 -1.90 7.12 8.87
CA SER A 336 -2.93 7.30 9.89
C SER A 336 -4.33 7.23 9.31
N LEU A 337 -5.18 6.52 10.03
CA LEU A 337 -6.62 6.47 9.90
C LEU A 337 -7.23 7.18 11.12
N ILE A 338 -8.56 7.28 11.18
CA ILE A 338 -9.27 8.02 12.24
C ILE A 338 -8.79 7.62 13.66
N ASN A 339 -8.60 6.31 13.91
CA ASN A 339 -8.30 5.77 15.24
C ASN A 339 -7.02 4.93 15.30
N SER A 340 -6.18 4.95 14.26
CA SER A 340 -4.97 4.13 14.24
C SER A 340 -3.87 4.77 13.39
N ALA A 341 -2.62 4.57 13.80
CA ALA A 341 -1.46 5.04 13.06
C ALA A 341 -0.36 3.98 13.06
N ILE A 342 0.27 3.80 11.91
CA ILE A 342 1.45 2.97 11.73
C ILE A 342 2.55 3.88 11.22
N ALA A 343 3.74 3.76 11.80
CA ALA A 343 4.88 4.55 11.37
C ALA A 343 6.12 3.67 11.23
N GLY A 344 7.05 4.11 10.40
CA GLY A 344 8.26 3.38 10.13
C GLY A 344 9.31 4.21 9.41
N SER A 345 10.41 3.56 9.09
CA SER A 345 11.47 4.09 8.25
C SER A 345 11.83 3.06 7.18
N LEU A 346 12.14 3.54 5.98
CA LEU A 346 12.63 2.76 4.87
C LEU A 346 13.96 3.36 4.42
N ASN A 347 15.04 2.58 4.48
CA ASN A 347 16.35 3.01 4.01
C ASN A 347 16.78 2.13 2.86
N TYR A 348 17.17 2.76 1.76
CA TYR A 348 17.74 2.13 0.59
C TYR A 348 19.20 2.53 0.47
N HIS A 349 20.11 1.56 0.58
CA HIS A 349 21.55 1.79 0.46
C HIS A 349 22.19 0.65 -0.35
N SER A 350 22.82 0.97 -1.48
CA SER A 350 23.61 0.00 -2.26
C SER A 350 22.85 -1.30 -2.56
N ASN A 351 21.66 -1.21 -3.16
CA ASN A 351 20.76 -2.34 -3.46
C ASN A 351 20.15 -3.05 -2.24
N ILE A 352 20.38 -2.56 -1.02
CA ILE A 352 19.78 -3.10 0.20
C ILE A 352 18.64 -2.18 0.63
N LEU A 353 17.45 -2.77 0.74
CA LEU A 353 16.28 -2.16 1.35
C LEU A 353 16.20 -2.61 2.81
N THR A 354 16.07 -1.66 3.73
CA THR A 354 15.78 -1.94 5.15
C THR A 354 14.49 -1.23 5.53
N ALA A 355 13.53 -1.97 6.07
CA ALA A 355 12.27 -1.43 6.54
C ALA A 355 12.15 -1.69 8.05
N ASN A 356 11.90 -0.65 8.82
CA ASN A 356 11.62 -0.75 10.24
C ASN A 356 10.22 -0.19 10.46
N ILE A 357 9.29 -1.03 10.90
CA ILE A 357 7.97 -0.60 11.34
C ILE A 357 8.06 -0.45 12.85
N LYS A 358 7.87 0.78 13.33
CA LYS A 358 7.94 1.13 14.74
C LYS A 358 6.90 0.33 15.52
N LYS A 359 7.25 -0.02 16.75
CA LYS A 359 6.34 -0.67 17.69
C LYS A 359 5.03 0.11 17.77
N GLY A 360 3.91 -0.57 17.62
CA GLY A 360 2.58 0.04 17.73
C GLY A 360 1.52 -0.98 18.14
N GLN A 361 0.28 -0.52 18.18
CA GLN A 361 -0.89 -1.30 18.55
C GLN A 361 -2.02 -1.05 17.54
N LEU A 362 -2.69 -2.11 17.11
CA LEU A 362 -3.87 -2.07 16.26
C LEU A 362 -5.07 -2.67 16.99
N SER A 363 -6.26 -2.18 16.67
CA SER A 363 -7.52 -2.84 17.02
C SER A 363 -7.62 -4.16 16.24
N ALA A 364 -7.84 -5.27 16.94
CA ALA A 364 -8.01 -6.57 16.31
C ALA A 364 -9.25 -6.61 15.37
N PRO A 365 -10.44 -6.12 15.78
CA PRO A 365 -11.60 -5.99 14.88
C PRO A 365 -11.26 -5.31 13.55
N VAL A 366 -10.69 -4.10 13.62
CA VAL A 366 -10.36 -3.30 12.43
C VAL A 366 -9.36 -4.00 11.51
N LEU A 367 -8.35 -4.67 12.08
CA LEU A 367 -7.37 -5.41 11.29
C LEU A 367 -8.00 -6.60 10.59
N ILE A 368 -8.78 -7.40 11.32
CA ILE A 368 -9.36 -8.65 10.80
C ILE A 368 -10.38 -8.34 9.71
N ASP A 369 -11.27 -7.37 9.91
CA ASP A 369 -12.22 -6.90 8.90
C ASP A 369 -11.50 -6.39 7.64
N GLY A 370 -10.39 -5.67 7.81
CA GLY A 370 -9.57 -5.17 6.71
C GLY A 370 -8.89 -6.29 5.91
N LEU A 371 -8.46 -7.36 6.57
CA LEU A 371 -7.76 -8.49 5.94
C LEU A 371 -8.69 -9.47 5.21
N GLN A 372 -9.96 -9.56 5.60
CA GLN A 372 -10.95 -10.45 4.98
C GLN A 372 -11.11 -10.27 3.47
N ALA A 373 -10.91 -9.05 2.96
CA ALA A 373 -10.97 -8.76 1.53
C ALA A 373 -9.78 -9.32 0.73
N TYR A 374 -8.67 -9.66 1.39
CA TYR A 374 -7.41 -10.01 0.76
C TYR A 374 -6.93 -11.43 1.08
N LEU A 375 -7.32 -11.97 2.24
CA LEU A 375 -6.88 -13.27 2.73
C LEU A 375 -8.08 -14.22 2.87
N PRO A 376 -8.26 -15.21 1.98
CA PRO A 376 -9.36 -16.16 2.05
C PRO A 376 -9.46 -16.89 3.40
N VAL A 377 -8.32 -17.18 4.04
CA VAL A 377 -8.26 -17.83 5.36
C VAL A 377 -8.90 -17.00 6.48
N MET A 378 -9.04 -15.69 6.28
CA MET A 378 -9.65 -14.76 7.22
C MET A 378 -11.16 -14.63 7.02
N GLN A 379 -11.74 -15.22 5.97
CA GLN A 379 -13.19 -15.22 5.75
C GLN A 379 -13.92 -15.92 6.91
N ASN A 380 -15.13 -15.45 7.21
CA ASN A 380 -16.01 -15.94 8.27
C ASN A 380 -15.49 -15.75 9.70
N TRP A 381 -14.42 -14.98 9.90
CA TRP A 381 -14.04 -14.47 11.21
C TRP A 381 -14.84 -13.19 11.52
N SER A 382 -15.38 -13.10 12.72
CA SER A 382 -15.88 -11.85 13.30
C SER A 382 -15.12 -11.65 14.60
N VAL A 383 -14.53 -10.48 14.78
CA VAL A 383 -13.78 -10.15 16.00
C VAL A 383 -14.41 -8.94 16.61
N ASP A 384 -14.87 -9.09 17.85
CA ASP A 384 -15.68 -8.08 18.53
C ASP A 384 -14.80 -7.13 19.34
N LYS A 385 -13.71 -7.65 19.90
CA LYS A 385 -12.75 -6.89 20.72
C LYS A 385 -11.33 -7.43 20.62
N GLY A 386 -10.42 -6.69 21.23
CA GLY A 386 -9.02 -7.07 21.38
C GLY A 386 -8.06 -6.16 20.62
N SER A 387 -6.77 -6.37 20.89
CA SER A 387 -5.71 -5.57 20.28
C SER A 387 -4.50 -6.42 19.89
N ILE A 388 -3.76 -5.95 18.89
CA ILE A 388 -2.55 -6.60 18.39
C ILE A 388 -1.41 -5.59 18.42
N ASN A 389 -0.45 -5.84 19.31
CA ASN A 389 0.83 -5.14 19.33
C ASN A 389 1.76 -5.75 18.29
N TYR A 390 2.48 -4.91 17.56
CA TYR A 390 3.36 -5.35 16.49
C TYR A 390 4.70 -4.61 16.54
N GLN A 391 5.76 -5.27 16.07
CA GLN A 391 7.05 -4.68 15.74
C GLN A 391 7.70 -5.51 14.63
N LEU A 392 8.01 -4.87 13.50
CA LEU A 392 8.46 -5.57 12.30
C LEU A 392 9.76 -4.94 11.78
N ASN A 393 10.74 -5.77 11.43
CA ASN A 393 11.99 -5.31 10.84
C ASN A 393 12.33 -6.19 9.65
N ALA A 394 12.53 -5.61 8.48
CA ALA A 394 12.88 -6.32 7.27
C ALA A 394 14.17 -5.78 6.66
N LYS A 395 14.95 -6.68 6.06
CA LYS A 395 16.07 -6.34 5.18
C LYS A 395 15.96 -7.20 3.93
N TYR A 396 16.09 -6.58 2.77
CA TYR A 396 16.01 -7.25 1.48
C TYR A 396 17.11 -6.73 0.55
N ASN A 397 17.88 -7.64 -0.03
CA ASN A 397 18.90 -7.33 -1.01
C ASN A 397 18.31 -7.55 -2.41
N LEU A 398 18.18 -6.47 -3.18
CA LEU A 398 17.60 -6.49 -4.52
C LEU A 398 18.46 -7.25 -5.53
N GLN A 399 19.78 -7.34 -5.31
CA GLN A 399 20.71 -8.00 -6.23
C GLN A 399 20.70 -9.52 -6.05
N THR A 400 20.82 -9.99 -4.81
CA THR A 400 20.76 -11.44 -4.50
C THR A 400 19.33 -11.95 -4.43
N LYS A 401 18.33 -11.06 -4.39
CA LYS A 401 16.93 -11.37 -4.12
C LYS A 401 16.75 -12.17 -2.83
N THR A 402 17.54 -11.86 -1.82
CA THR A 402 17.48 -12.51 -0.50
C THR A 402 17.19 -11.52 0.60
N GLY A 403 16.53 -11.97 1.66
CA GLY A 403 16.19 -11.09 2.77
C GLY A 403 15.77 -11.83 4.02
N TYR A 404 15.50 -11.05 5.06
CA TYR A 404 14.89 -11.53 6.29
C TYR A 404 13.80 -10.57 6.75
N LEU A 405 12.84 -11.09 7.49
CA LEU A 405 11.83 -10.34 8.21
C LEU A 405 11.78 -10.87 9.65
N LYS A 406 12.00 -9.99 10.63
CA LYS A 406 11.76 -10.27 12.04
C LYS A 406 10.40 -9.72 12.43
N SER A 407 9.58 -10.57 13.01
CA SER A 407 8.20 -10.25 13.40
C SER A 407 7.99 -10.56 14.87
N LEU A 408 7.64 -9.53 15.65
CA LEU A 408 7.16 -9.65 17.01
C LEU A 408 5.69 -9.22 17.04
N LEU A 409 4.80 -10.14 17.36
CA LEU A 409 3.36 -9.90 17.45
C LEU A 409 2.84 -10.35 18.83
N LYS A 410 1.95 -9.55 19.43
CA LYS A 410 1.28 -9.89 20.67
C LYS A 410 -0.20 -9.52 20.62
N GLY A 411 -1.07 -10.51 20.64
CA GLY A 411 -2.52 -10.34 20.77
C GLY A 411 -2.97 -10.32 22.22
N GLN A 412 -3.96 -9.48 22.54
CA GLN A 412 -4.52 -9.34 23.88
C GLN A 412 -6.04 -9.25 23.85
N ASP A 413 -6.68 -10.05 24.71
CA ASP A 413 -8.13 -10.10 24.95
C ASP A 413 -8.96 -10.12 23.65
N ILE A 414 -8.56 -10.94 22.69
CA ILE A 414 -9.26 -11.07 21.42
C ILE A 414 -10.43 -12.02 21.62
N ALA A 415 -11.61 -11.60 21.21
CA ALA A 415 -12.83 -12.40 21.29
C ALA A 415 -13.66 -12.22 20.03
N GLY A 416 -14.46 -13.24 19.72
CA GLY A 416 -15.39 -13.22 18.61
C GLY A 416 -15.75 -14.63 18.18
N GLN A 417 -15.92 -14.81 16.88
CA GLN A 417 -16.39 -16.07 16.32
C GLN A 417 -15.79 -16.38 14.95
N LYS A 418 -15.72 -17.67 14.63
CA LYS A 418 -15.41 -18.18 13.30
C LYS A 418 -16.55 -19.08 12.84
N GLY A 419 -17.39 -18.59 11.93
CA GLY A 419 -18.68 -19.23 11.66
C GLY A 419 -19.52 -19.27 12.93
N THR A 420 -19.88 -20.48 13.39
CA THR A 420 -20.63 -20.70 14.63
C THR A 420 -19.74 -21.05 15.84
N ILE A 421 -18.41 -21.10 15.67
CA ILE A 421 -17.47 -21.38 16.77
C ILE A 421 -17.17 -20.07 17.49
N LEU A 422 -17.45 -20.01 18.79
CA LEU A 422 -17.21 -18.83 19.62
C LEU A 422 -15.88 -18.97 20.37
N PHE A 423 -15.15 -17.87 20.53
CA PHE A 423 -13.93 -17.84 21.32
C PHE A 423 -13.83 -16.52 22.11
N ASP A 424 -13.30 -16.60 23.33
CA ASP A 424 -13.11 -15.44 24.19
C ASP A 424 -11.80 -15.54 24.99
N GLY A 425 -11.18 -14.37 25.21
CA GLY A 425 -9.94 -14.25 25.95
C GLY A 425 -8.71 -14.78 25.22
N LEU A 426 -8.69 -14.75 23.88
CA LEU A 426 -7.52 -15.15 23.10
C LEU A 426 -6.38 -14.16 23.34
N THR A 427 -5.25 -14.70 23.79
CA THR A 427 -3.96 -14.01 23.84
C THR A 427 -2.94 -14.84 23.07
N PHE A 428 -2.04 -14.16 22.36
CA PHE A 428 -0.97 -14.86 21.68
C PHE A 428 0.31 -14.03 21.70
N ASN A 429 1.44 -14.71 21.70
CA ASN A 429 2.76 -14.12 21.48
C ASN A 429 3.41 -14.87 20.30
N SER A 430 3.98 -14.14 19.36
CA SER A 430 4.72 -14.70 18.23
C SER A 430 6.02 -13.94 18.04
N ASP A 431 7.13 -14.66 18.11
CA ASP A 431 8.46 -14.21 17.73
C ASP A 431 8.94 -15.06 16.57
N THR A 432 8.91 -14.51 15.35
CA THR A 432 9.18 -15.27 14.13
C THR A 432 10.18 -14.54 13.25
N ASP A 433 11.26 -15.24 12.90
CA ASP A 433 12.22 -14.83 11.89
C ASP A 433 11.91 -15.57 10.58
N PHE A 434 11.55 -14.80 9.57
CA PHE A 434 11.34 -15.27 8.21
C PHE A 434 12.60 -15.04 7.37
N GLU A 435 12.85 -15.94 6.44
CA GLU A 435 13.87 -15.80 5.41
C GLU A 435 13.19 -15.78 4.04
N VAL A 436 13.71 -14.92 3.17
CA VAL A 436 13.20 -14.73 1.81
C VAL A 436 14.30 -15.10 0.83
N ASN A 437 14.04 -16.07 -0.05
CA ASN A 437 14.96 -16.48 -1.10
C ASN A 437 14.24 -16.43 -2.45
N SER A 438 14.67 -15.51 -3.31
CA SER A 438 13.99 -15.10 -4.55
C SER A 438 12.56 -14.60 -4.29
N GLU A 439 11.59 -15.50 -4.21
CA GLU A 439 10.16 -15.20 -3.98
C GLU A 439 9.52 -16.14 -2.95
N LYS A 440 10.28 -17.10 -2.42
CA LYS A 440 9.81 -18.01 -1.38
C LYS A 440 10.10 -17.38 -0.02
N VAL A 441 9.07 -17.34 0.81
CA VAL A 441 9.16 -16.95 2.22
C VAL A 441 8.98 -18.20 3.06
N HIS A 442 9.98 -18.51 3.89
CA HIS A 442 9.89 -19.61 4.85
C HIS A 442 10.23 -19.13 6.25
N ILE A 443 9.69 -19.82 7.25
CA ILE A 443 10.01 -19.57 8.65
C ILE A 443 11.39 -20.17 8.94
N LYS A 444 12.38 -19.32 9.24
CA LYS A 444 13.72 -19.76 9.65
C LYS A 444 13.67 -20.32 11.07
N ARG A 445 13.07 -19.56 11.97
CA ARG A 445 12.75 -19.97 13.33
C ARG A 445 11.55 -19.20 13.85
N GLY A 446 10.80 -19.78 14.76
CA GLY A 446 9.74 -19.08 15.46
C GLY A 446 9.43 -19.71 16.81
N LYS A 447 8.91 -18.89 17.73
CA LYS A 447 8.29 -19.31 18.98
C LYS A 447 6.92 -18.67 19.11
N GLN A 448 5.94 -19.47 19.47
CA GLN A 448 4.53 -19.11 19.42
C GLN A 448 3.88 -19.65 20.68
N GLN A 449 3.18 -18.78 21.38
CA GLN A 449 2.37 -19.13 22.51
C GLN A 449 0.97 -18.61 22.25
N LEU A 450 -0.03 -19.47 22.40
CA LEU A 450 -1.43 -19.13 22.32
C LEU A 450 -2.09 -19.57 23.62
N MET A 451 -2.88 -18.68 24.22
CA MET A 451 -3.74 -18.99 25.34
C MET A 451 -5.15 -18.50 25.04
N LEU A 452 -6.15 -19.30 25.33
CA LEU A 452 -7.55 -18.98 25.08
C LEU A 452 -8.40 -19.42 26.27
N ASN A 453 -9.14 -18.48 26.85
CA ASN A 453 -9.90 -18.73 28.07
C ASN A 453 -11.09 -19.65 27.80
N ASN A 454 -11.87 -19.34 26.77
CA ASN A 454 -13.08 -20.09 26.40
C ASN A 454 -13.13 -20.33 24.89
N LEU A 455 -13.41 -21.57 24.51
CA LEU A 455 -13.66 -21.99 23.14
C LEU A 455 -14.92 -22.84 23.13
N PHE A 456 -15.92 -22.43 22.38
CA PHE A 456 -17.16 -23.18 22.24
C PHE A 456 -17.26 -23.77 20.83
N VAL A 457 -17.07 -25.09 20.74
CA VAL A 457 -17.19 -25.85 19.49
C VAL A 457 -18.49 -26.67 19.42
N GLY A 458 -19.43 -26.44 20.34
CA GLY A 458 -20.59 -27.29 20.62
C GLY A 458 -20.50 -27.93 22.01
N VAL A 459 -19.28 -28.08 22.50
CA VAL A 459 -18.93 -28.38 23.89
C VAL A 459 -17.94 -27.30 24.36
N PRO A 460 -18.05 -26.79 25.60
CA PRO A 460 -17.12 -25.81 26.12
C PRO A 460 -15.75 -26.43 26.37
N ILE A 461 -14.73 -25.80 25.82
CA ILE A 461 -13.31 -26.05 26.06
C ILE A 461 -12.74 -24.81 26.75
N GLN A 462 -12.03 -25.00 27.84
CA GLN A 462 -11.50 -23.91 28.67
C GLN A 462 -9.99 -23.99 28.81
N GLY A 463 -9.35 -22.84 29.02
CA GLY A 463 -7.94 -22.77 29.36
C GLY A 463 -7.01 -23.38 28.31
N VAL A 464 -7.35 -23.27 27.02
CA VAL A 464 -6.53 -23.81 25.94
C VAL A 464 -5.18 -23.10 25.96
N ARG A 465 -4.10 -23.87 26.03
CA ARG A 465 -2.72 -23.42 25.86
C ARG A 465 -2.06 -24.20 24.75
N ILE A 466 -1.36 -23.49 23.86
CA ILE A 466 -0.55 -24.07 22.81
C ILE A 466 0.80 -23.36 22.82
N ASP A 467 1.85 -24.10 23.13
CA ASP A 467 3.23 -23.66 22.95
C ASP A 467 3.79 -24.40 21.73
N ALA A 468 4.30 -23.65 20.76
CA ALA A 468 4.82 -24.18 19.52
C ALA A 468 6.11 -23.48 19.13
N HIS A 469 6.95 -24.20 18.40
CA HIS A 469 8.11 -23.64 17.74
C HIS A 469 8.15 -24.03 16.28
N SER A 470 8.81 -23.20 15.49
CA SER A 470 9.16 -23.51 14.11
C SER A 470 10.68 -23.48 13.96
N SER A 471 11.23 -24.43 13.21
CA SER A 471 12.65 -24.47 12.84
C SER A 471 12.78 -25.02 11.42
N ALA A 472 13.50 -24.30 10.56
CA ALA A 472 13.72 -24.69 9.16
C ALA A 472 12.43 -25.07 8.40
N GLY A 473 11.34 -24.31 8.63
CA GLY A 473 10.05 -24.53 8.00
C GLY A 473 9.18 -25.64 8.60
N ILE A 474 9.68 -26.40 9.59
CA ILE A 474 8.91 -27.41 10.32
C ILE A 474 8.34 -26.77 11.58
N THR A 475 7.04 -26.91 11.82
CA THR A 475 6.39 -26.45 13.06
C THR A 475 6.04 -27.64 13.93
N VAL A 476 6.32 -27.54 15.23
CA VAL A 476 6.02 -28.53 16.24
C VAL A 476 5.22 -27.85 17.35
N ILE A 477 4.11 -28.48 17.75
CA ILE A 477 3.43 -28.16 19.00
C ILE A 477 4.22 -28.87 20.10
N ASP A 478 4.88 -28.10 20.95
CA ASP A 478 5.65 -28.60 22.08
C ASP A 478 4.70 -29.13 23.15
N ASP A 479 3.71 -28.30 23.49
CA ASP A 479 2.72 -28.55 24.52
C ASP A 479 1.36 -28.03 24.06
N PHE A 480 0.35 -28.88 24.14
CA PHE A 480 -1.04 -28.53 24.08
C PHE A 480 -1.71 -28.95 25.38
N ASN A 481 -2.51 -28.06 25.95
CA ASN A 481 -3.31 -28.33 27.13
C ASN A 481 -4.69 -27.68 26.97
N ALA A 482 -5.75 -28.38 27.34
CA ALA A 482 -7.07 -27.78 27.50
C ALA A 482 -7.89 -28.52 28.56
N CYS A 483 -8.81 -27.80 29.21
CA CYS A 483 -9.85 -28.38 30.05
C CYS A 483 -11.10 -28.65 29.21
N LEU A 484 -11.60 -29.89 29.24
CA LEU A 484 -12.77 -30.33 28.49
C LEU A 484 -13.52 -31.37 29.32
N LEU A 485 -14.86 -31.28 29.33
CA LEU A 485 -15.75 -32.28 29.95
C LEU A 485 -15.36 -32.62 31.41
N GLY A 486 -14.92 -31.61 32.18
CA GLY A 486 -14.54 -31.75 33.59
C GLY A 486 -13.12 -32.30 33.84
N GLY A 487 -12.37 -32.65 32.80
CA GLY A 487 -10.99 -33.12 32.89
C GLY A 487 -10.02 -32.31 32.03
N GLU A 488 -8.85 -32.88 31.79
CA GLU A 488 -7.73 -32.28 31.07
C GLU A 488 -7.33 -33.14 29.86
N VAL A 489 -6.97 -32.46 28.78
CA VAL A 489 -6.48 -33.06 27.53
C VAL A 489 -5.11 -32.47 27.23
N THR A 490 -4.11 -33.33 27.07
CA THR A 490 -2.75 -32.89 26.70
C THR A 490 -2.21 -33.60 25.47
N ILE A 491 -1.39 -32.89 24.69
CA ILE A 491 -0.64 -33.44 23.55
C ILE A 491 0.76 -32.85 23.60
N GLU A 492 1.77 -33.69 23.46
CA GLU A 492 3.17 -33.26 23.43
C GLU A 492 3.83 -33.62 22.11
N ASN A 493 4.77 -32.78 21.66
CA ASN A 493 5.66 -33.05 20.52
C ASN A 493 4.94 -33.40 19.19
N LEU A 494 3.80 -32.78 18.90
CA LEU A 494 3.08 -33.00 17.64
C LEU A 494 3.67 -32.15 16.52
N LYS A 495 4.31 -32.81 15.54
CA LYS A 495 4.79 -32.16 14.32
C LYS A 495 3.60 -31.81 13.41
N LEU A 496 3.48 -30.56 12.97
CA LEU A 496 2.44 -30.12 12.04
C LEU A 496 2.81 -30.39 10.58
N GLN A 497 3.21 -31.63 10.29
CA GLN A 497 3.55 -32.09 8.96
C GLN A 497 3.11 -33.55 8.79
N PRO A 498 2.22 -33.85 7.83
CA PRO A 498 1.91 -35.24 7.50
C PRO A 498 3.10 -35.96 6.85
N GLN A 499 3.33 -37.25 7.12
CA GLN A 499 2.71 -38.06 8.16
C GLN A 499 3.48 -37.91 9.48
N SER A 500 2.76 -37.66 10.57
CA SER A 500 3.35 -37.58 11.92
C SER A 500 2.38 -38.14 12.96
N SER A 501 2.90 -38.51 14.12
CA SER A 501 2.11 -39.09 15.20
C SER A 501 2.45 -38.47 16.54
N ALA A 502 1.47 -38.47 17.44
CA ALA A 502 1.59 -38.05 18.84
C ALA A 502 0.61 -38.87 19.70
N SER A 503 0.55 -38.61 20.99
CA SER A 503 -0.45 -39.20 21.88
C SER A 503 -1.27 -38.10 22.54
N ILE A 504 -2.59 -38.25 22.50
CA ILE A 504 -3.51 -37.42 23.28
C ILE A 504 -3.67 -38.12 24.63
N ASN A 505 -3.31 -37.45 25.72
CA ASN A 505 -3.56 -37.95 27.06
C ASN A 505 -4.83 -37.29 27.60
N LEU A 506 -5.72 -38.11 28.14
CA LEU A 506 -6.94 -37.70 28.79
C LEU A 506 -6.80 -37.98 30.28
N SER A 507 -7.07 -36.99 31.13
CA SER A 507 -7.01 -37.14 32.58
C SER A 507 -8.28 -36.61 33.22
N GLY A 508 -8.98 -37.47 33.96
CA GLY A 508 -10.09 -37.08 34.81
C GLY A 508 -11.30 -36.53 34.07
N LEU A 509 -11.57 -36.96 32.83
CA LEU A 509 -12.80 -36.59 32.13
C LEU A 509 -14.01 -37.08 32.95
N SER A 510 -15.00 -36.22 33.16
CA SER A 510 -16.17 -36.57 33.95
C SER A 510 -17.21 -37.27 33.08
N LEU A 511 -17.55 -38.51 33.44
CA LEU A 511 -18.63 -39.25 32.79
C LEU A 511 -19.98 -38.51 32.93
N SER A 512 -20.18 -37.76 34.02
CA SER A 512 -21.38 -36.95 34.21
C SER A 512 -21.46 -35.79 33.21
N GLU A 513 -20.34 -35.21 32.81
CA GLU A 513 -20.29 -34.13 31.81
C GLU A 513 -20.46 -34.69 30.39
N ILE A 514 -19.90 -35.86 30.10
CA ILE A 514 -20.03 -36.54 28.80
C ILE A 514 -21.51 -36.84 28.49
N ILE A 515 -22.25 -37.41 29.43
CA ILE A 515 -23.64 -37.84 29.20
C ILE A 515 -24.58 -36.66 28.92
N LYS A 516 -24.27 -35.45 29.39
CA LYS A 516 -25.09 -34.24 29.10
C LYS A 516 -25.23 -33.95 27.61
N TYR A 517 -24.24 -34.35 26.80
CA TYR A 517 -24.23 -34.15 25.34
C TYR A 517 -24.69 -35.39 24.56
N SER A 518 -25.12 -36.44 25.26
CA SER A 518 -25.66 -37.66 24.64
C SER A 518 -27.13 -37.49 24.26
N ALA A 519 -27.65 -38.40 23.42
CA ALA A 519 -29.07 -38.46 23.07
C ALA A 519 -30.01 -38.77 24.27
N TYR A 520 -29.47 -39.15 25.43
CA TYR A 520 -30.23 -39.56 26.61
C TYR A 520 -29.80 -38.79 27.87
N PRO A 521 -30.02 -37.46 27.92
CA PRO A 521 -29.57 -36.61 29.04
C PRO A 521 -30.23 -36.96 30.38
N ALA A 522 -31.33 -37.74 30.36
CA ALA A 522 -32.01 -38.21 31.55
C ALA A 522 -31.23 -39.33 32.28
N ILE A 523 -30.23 -39.94 31.64
CA ILE A 523 -29.31 -40.87 32.27
C ILE A 523 -28.38 -40.08 33.21
N SER A 524 -28.28 -40.52 34.46
CA SER A 524 -27.30 -39.97 35.39
C SER A 524 -26.12 -40.92 35.49
N ALA A 525 -24.90 -40.42 35.31
CA ALA A 525 -23.71 -41.21 35.58
C ALA A 525 -22.67 -40.42 36.35
N SER A 526 -21.75 -41.15 36.97
CA SER A 526 -20.58 -40.62 37.67
C SER A 526 -19.40 -41.53 37.41
N GLY A 527 -18.21 -40.97 37.44
CA GLY A 527 -16.95 -41.65 37.19
C GLY A 527 -15.96 -40.71 36.51
N LEU A 528 -14.68 -40.90 36.80
CA LEU A 528 -13.60 -40.18 36.12
C LEU A 528 -12.98 -41.13 35.09
N LEU A 529 -12.74 -40.62 33.88
CA LEU A 529 -12.13 -41.37 32.80
C LEU A 529 -10.74 -40.82 32.48
N ASP A 530 -9.78 -41.73 32.36
CA ASP A 530 -8.43 -41.48 31.87
C ASP A 530 -8.23 -42.19 30.55
N GLY A 531 -7.27 -41.76 29.74
CA GLY A 531 -7.04 -42.40 28.45
C GLY A 531 -5.81 -41.93 27.71
N VAL A 532 -5.44 -42.72 26.70
CA VAL A 532 -4.37 -42.41 25.76
C VAL A 532 -4.87 -42.73 24.36
N LEU A 533 -4.91 -41.72 23.50
CA LEU A 533 -5.35 -41.84 22.11
C LEU A 533 -4.15 -41.66 21.17
N PRO A 534 -3.70 -42.70 20.46
CA PRO A 534 -2.67 -42.57 19.43
C PRO A 534 -3.19 -41.71 18.28
N LEU A 535 -2.66 -40.50 18.14
CA LEU A 535 -3.02 -39.58 17.07
C LEU A 535 -2.03 -39.72 15.91
N THR A 536 -2.56 -39.80 14.69
CA THR A 536 -1.79 -39.68 13.45
C THR A 536 -2.33 -38.51 12.64
N LEU A 537 -1.46 -37.56 12.32
CA LEU A 537 -1.74 -36.48 11.38
C LEU A 537 -1.42 -36.95 9.96
N THR A 538 -2.46 -37.10 9.15
CA THR A 538 -2.39 -37.50 7.74
C THR A 538 -2.63 -36.31 6.81
N SER A 539 -2.52 -36.52 5.50
CA SER A 539 -2.85 -35.49 4.51
C SER A 539 -4.36 -35.16 4.46
N GLN A 540 -5.22 -36.07 4.93
CA GLN A 540 -6.67 -35.87 4.99
C GLN A 540 -7.12 -35.23 6.30
N GLY A 541 -6.35 -35.38 7.37
CA GLY A 541 -6.68 -34.85 8.68
C GLY A 541 -6.12 -35.70 9.81
N ILE A 542 -6.73 -35.56 10.99
CA ILE A 542 -6.38 -36.33 12.19
C ILE A 542 -7.08 -37.69 12.13
N ASP A 543 -6.33 -38.73 12.48
CA ASP A 543 -6.81 -40.11 12.61
C ASP A 543 -6.40 -40.65 13.97
N ILE A 544 -7.26 -41.44 14.61
CA ILE A 544 -6.98 -42.15 15.86
C ILE A 544 -7.35 -43.61 15.65
N ASP A 545 -6.37 -44.49 15.85
CA ASP A 545 -6.59 -45.93 15.84
C ASP A 545 -6.25 -46.53 17.21
N GLN A 546 -7.10 -47.45 17.66
CA GLN A 546 -6.95 -48.17 18.94
C GLN A 546 -6.74 -47.26 20.17
N GLY A 547 -7.40 -46.10 20.22
CA GLY A 547 -7.41 -45.25 21.40
C GLY A 547 -7.99 -45.97 22.61
N LEU A 548 -7.42 -45.79 23.80
CA LEU A 548 -7.86 -46.45 25.02
C LEU A 548 -8.38 -45.43 26.02
N VAL A 549 -9.56 -45.68 26.57
CA VAL A 549 -10.14 -44.91 27.68
C VAL A 549 -10.56 -45.88 28.77
N PHE A 550 -10.40 -45.51 30.04
CA PHE A 550 -10.78 -46.37 31.16
C PHE A 550 -11.23 -45.54 32.36
N ALA A 551 -12.12 -46.11 33.17
CA ALA A 551 -12.50 -45.48 34.43
C ALA A 551 -11.38 -45.59 35.46
N ARG A 552 -11.12 -44.47 36.14
CA ARG A 552 -10.24 -44.38 37.29
C ARG A 552 -10.90 -45.07 38.49
N ALA A 553 -10.12 -45.80 39.27
CA ALA A 553 -10.58 -46.40 40.52
C ALA A 553 -11.17 -45.34 41.47
N PRO A 554 -12.26 -45.64 42.21
CA PRO A 554 -12.90 -46.95 42.37
C PRO A 554 -13.95 -47.31 41.30
N GLY A 555 -14.06 -46.55 40.20
CA GLY A 555 -15.13 -46.69 39.21
C GLY A 555 -16.22 -45.65 39.40
N GLY A 556 -17.48 -46.03 39.18
CA GLY A 556 -18.59 -45.08 39.15
C GLY A 556 -19.96 -45.73 39.10
N TYR A 557 -20.96 -44.97 38.65
CA TYR A 557 -22.32 -45.47 38.49
C TYR A 557 -22.98 -44.97 37.20
N ILE A 558 -23.98 -45.72 36.73
CA ILE A 558 -24.91 -45.36 35.66
C ILE A 558 -26.32 -45.63 36.18
N LYS A 559 -27.21 -44.64 36.04
CA LYS A 559 -28.61 -44.68 36.49
C LYS A 559 -29.50 -44.31 35.32
N VAL A 560 -30.23 -45.28 34.80
CA VAL A 560 -31.26 -45.08 33.78
C VAL A 560 -32.58 -44.80 34.48
N PRO A 561 -33.25 -43.66 34.20
CA PRO A 561 -34.52 -43.32 34.83
C PRO A 561 -35.61 -44.32 34.45
N GLN A 562 -36.47 -44.68 35.42
CA GLN A 562 -37.64 -45.53 35.18
C GLN A 562 -38.90 -44.69 34.99
N ASP A 563 -38.89 -43.80 34.01
CA ASP A 563 -40.05 -43.00 33.64
C ASP A 563 -41.10 -43.84 32.86
N ASP A 564 -42.28 -43.26 32.62
CA ASP A 564 -43.39 -43.98 31.98
C ASP A 564 -43.07 -44.44 30.55
N VAL A 565 -42.10 -43.81 29.88
CA VAL A 565 -41.63 -44.18 28.54
C VAL A 565 -40.76 -45.43 28.62
N VAL A 566 -39.80 -45.46 29.54
CA VAL A 566 -38.93 -46.61 29.82
C VAL A 566 -39.75 -47.81 30.32
N LYS A 567 -40.78 -47.57 31.15
CA LYS A 567 -41.73 -48.60 31.60
C LYS A 567 -42.59 -49.16 30.46
N LYS A 568 -43.05 -48.32 29.53
CA LYS A 568 -43.81 -48.76 28.34
C LYS A 568 -42.94 -49.58 27.39
N MET A 569 -41.68 -49.19 27.13
CA MET A 569 -40.76 -49.98 26.30
C MET A 569 -40.35 -51.31 26.96
N ALA A 570 -40.19 -51.32 28.29
CA ALA A 570 -39.95 -52.53 29.07
C ALA A 570 -41.12 -53.52 28.98
N SER A 571 -42.37 -53.03 28.92
CA SER A 571 -43.56 -53.91 28.86
C SER A 571 -43.67 -54.75 27.58
N THR A 572 -43.01 -54.34 26.49
CA THR A 572 -43.03 -55.04 25.20
C THR A 572 -41.99 -56.16 25.07
N GLN A 573 -40.92 -56.18 25.89
CA GLN A 573 -39.86 -57.20 25.85
C GLN A 573 -39.28 -57.48 27.25
N PRO A 574 -39.54 -58.66 27.86
CA PRO A 574 -39.07 -58.99 29.21
C PRO A 574 -37.55 -58.94 29.41
N ALA A 575 -36.76 -59.34 28.40
CA ALA A 575 -35.29 -59.27 28.45
C ALA A 575 -34.77 -57.83 28.51
N PHE A 576 -35.44 -56.92 27.79
CA PHE A 576 -35.11 -55.50 27.81
C PHE A 576 -35.51 -54.86 29.14
N ALA A 577 -36.69 -55.23 29.68
CA ALA A 577 -37.12 -54.80 31.02
C ALA A 577 -36.11 -55.17 32.12
N PHE A 578 -35.59 -56.39 32.09
CA PHE A 578 -34.56 -56.84 33.03
C PHE A 578 -33.24 -56.06 32.87
N THR A 579 -32.83 -55.78 31.63
CA THR A 579 -31.64 -54.95 31.34
C THR A 579 -31.79 -53.53 31.89
N LEU A 580 -32.97 -52.91 31.69
CA LEU A 580 -33.28 -51.59 32.25
C LEU A 580 -33.36 -51.59 33.77
N GLN A 581 -33.87 -52.67 34.38
CA GLN A 581 -33.85 -52.84 35.83
C GLN A 581 -32.41 -52.93 36.35
N LEU A 582 -31.53 -53.68 35.68
CA LEU A 582 -30.11 -53.72 36.03
C LEU A 582 -29.46 -52.33 35.89
N LEU A 583 -29.79 -51.56 34.86
CA LEU A 583 -29.22 -50.21 34.65
C LEU A 583 -29.85 -49.11 35.51
N SER A 584 -30.89 -49.40 36.30
CA SER A 584 -31.56 -48.40 37.14
C SER A 584 -30.67 -47.82 38.25
N ASN A 585 -29.71 -48.61 38.75
CA ASN A 585 -28.69 -48.21 39.72
C ASN A 585 -27.42 -49.05 39.54
N PHE A 586 -26.84 -49.02 38.35
CA PHE A 586 -25.67 -49.83 38.02
C PHE A 586 -24.39 -49.21 38.56
N GLN A 587 -23.72 -49.89 39.48
CA GLN A 587 -22.40 -49.50 40.01
C GLN A 587 -21.33 -50.30 39.30
N PHE A 588 -20.41 -49.62 38.63
CA PHE A 588 -19.31 -50.24 37.90
C PHE A 588 -17.98 -50.00 38.58
N ASP A 589 -17.14 -51.02 38.62
CA ASP A 589 -15.75 -50.92 39.09
C ASP A 589 -14.77 -50.86 37.90
N THR A 590 -15.19 -51.36 36.74
CA THR A 590 -14.42 -51.39 35.51
C THR A 590 -15.22 -50.79 34.37
N LEU A 591 -14.63 -49.82 33.68
CA LEU A 591 -15.07 -49.35 32.38
C LEU A 591 -13.83 -49.23 31.52
N ARG A 592 -13.82 -49.85 30.34
CA ARG A 592 -12.74 -49.76 29.36
C ARG A 592 -13.31 -49.60 27.96
N GLY A 593 -12.90 -48.54 27.26
CA GLY A 593 -13.31 -48.21 25.92
C GLY A 593 -12.16 -48.29 24.93
N ARG A 594 -12.43 -48.80 23.73
CA ARG A 594 -11.60 -48.59 22.53
C ARG A 594 -12.25 -47.53 21.66
N ILE A 595 -11.46 -46.57 21.19
CA ILE A 595 -11.89 -45.46 20.34
C ILE A 595 -11.16 -45.52 19.01
N GLY A 596 -11.91 -45.46 17.91
CA GLY A 596 -11.42 -45.11 16.58
C GLY A 596 -11.98 -43.75 16.16
N TYR A 597 -11.22 -42.94 15.44
CA TYR A 597 -11.68 -41.68 14.86
C TYR A 597 -11.02 -41.46 13.50
N THR A 598 -11.81 -41.15 12.47
CA THR A 598 -11.30 -40.86 11.12
C THR A 598 -11.32 -39.36 10.80
N ALA A 599 -10.55 -38.94 9.79
CA ALA A 599 -10.48 -37.55 9.36
C ALA A 599 -11.84 -36.95 8.92
N GLU A 600 -12.76 -37.79 8.47
CA GLU A 600 -14.13 -37.42 8.08
C GLU A 600 -15.07 -37.20 9.28
N GLY A 601 -14.59 -37.45 10.50
CA GLY A 601 -15.30 -37.22 11.74
C GLY A 601 -16.03 -38.43 12.32
N GLU A 602 -16.00 -39.58 11.65
CA GLU A 602 -16.59 -40.82 12.18
C GLU A 602 -15.80 -41.31 13.38
N MET A 603 -16.50 -41.52 14.50
CA MET A 603 -15.93 -42.02 15.74
C MET A 603 -16.63 -43.33 16.13
N ASP A 604 -15.85 -44.38 16.35
CA ASP A 604 -16.31 -45.66 16.84
C ASP A 604 -15.87 -45.85 18.30
N ILE A 605 -16.83 -46.15 19.17
CA ILE A 605 -16.59 -46.40 20.59
C ILE A 605 -17.04 -47.83 20.90
N ASN A 606 -16.14 -48.63 21.46
CA ASN A 606 -16.44 -49.98 21.96
C ASN A 606 -16.07 -50.05 23.45
N ALA A 607 -17.07 -49.98 24.33
CA ALA A 607 -16.91 -49.99 25.77
C ALA A 607 -17.34 -51.32 26.40
N GLU A 608 -16.51 -51.79 27.32
CA GLU A 608 -16.75 -52.93 28.20
C GLU A 608 -16.89 -52.39 29.63
N ILE A 609 -18.06 -52.61 30.24
CA ILE A 609 -18.39 -52.11 31.56
C ILE A 609 -18.73 -53.30 32.46
N HIS A 610 -18.01 -53.45 33.57
CA HIS A 610 -18.27 -54.47 34.58
C HIS A 610 -18.79 -53.83 35.85
N GLY A 611 -19.86 -54.41 36.40
CA GLY A 611 -20.50 -53.87 37.57
C GLY A 611 -21.67 -54.71 38.02
N MET A 612 -22.42 -54.17 38.98
CA MET A 612 -23.63 -54.78 39.49
C MET A 612 -24.63 -53.72 39.93
N ASN A 613 -25.91 -54.09 39.99
CA ASN A 613 -26.92 -53.26 40.63
C ASN A 613 -27.18 -53.80 42.04
N PRO A 614 -26.84 -53.06 43.11
CA PRO A 614 -27.03 -53.52 44.48
C PRO A 614 -28.50 -53.68 44.88
N ASP A 615 -29.43 -53.04 44.14
CA ASP A 615 -30.88 -53.09 44.44
C ASP A 615 -31.55 -54.36 43.88
N VAL A 616 -30.83 -55.18 43.10
CA VAL A 616 -31.35 -56.41 42.51
C VAL A 616 -30.74 -57.62 43.24
N SER A 617 -31.57 -58.28 44.07
CA SER A 617 -31.14 -59.42 44.88
C SER A 617 -30.75 -60.65 44.04
N GLY A 618 -29.62 -61.27 44.37
CA GLY A 618 -29.14 -62.51 43.73
C GLY A 618 -28.36 -62.31 42.42
N VAL A 619 -28.02 -61.08 42.05
CA VAL A 619 -27.35 -60.77 40.77
C VAL A 619 -25.83 -60.93 40.86
N GLN A 620 -25.28 -61.69 39.91
CA GLN A 620 -23.83 -61.81 39.68
C GLN A 620 -23.29 -60.56 38.97
N PRO A 621 -21.99 -60.23 39.08
CA PRO A 621 -21.38 -59.18 38.28
C PRO A 621 -21.72 -59.32 36.80
N VAL A 622 -22.24 -58.25 36.20
CA VAL A 622 -22.70 -58.22 34.82
C VAL A 622 -21.65 -57.51 33.97
N LYS A 623 -21.38 -58.10 32.80
CA LYS A 623 -20.59 -57.49 31.74
C LYS A 623 -21.52 -56.87 30.71
N PHE A 624 -21.44 -55.56 30.56
CA PHE A 624 -22.16 -54.80 29.54
C PHE A 624 -21.19 -54.37 28.44
N ASN A 625 -21.48 -54.75 27.20
CA ASN A 625 -20.74 -54.29 26.03
C ASN A 625 -21.58 -53.25 25.30
N TYR A 626 -21.01 -52.07 25.10
CA TYR A 626 -21.64 -50.96 24.40
C TYR A 626 -20.81 -50.59 23.18
N SER A 627 -21.45 -50.53 22.02
CA SER A 627 -20.82 -50.06 20.78
C SER A 627 -21.65 -48.91 20.23
N HIS A 628 -20.96 -47.84 19.83
CA HIS A 628 -21.58 -46.64 19.26
C HIS A 628 -20.71 -46.07 18.14
N THR A 629 -21.36 -45.65 17.07
CA THR A 629 -20.72 -44.99 15.94
C THR A 629 -21.42 -43.67 15.72
N GLU A 630 -20.65 -42.59 15.67
CA GLU A 630 -21.20 -41.25 15.43
C GLU A 630 -20.19 -40.34 14.73
N ASN A 631 -20.72 -39.50 13.84
CA ASN A 631 -19.92 -38.44 13.25
C ASN A 631 -19.83 -37.24 14.20
N ILE A 632 -18.72 -37.13 14.93
CA ILE A 632 -18.51 -36.10 15.96
C ILE A 632 -18.52 -34.69 15.37
N LEU A 633 -18.04 -34.51 14.14
CA LEU A 633 -18.05 -33.19 13.50
C LEU A 633 -19.50 -32.71 13.25
N LYS A 634 -20.38 -33.61 12.79
CA LYS A 634 -21.82 -33.32 12.63
C LYS A 634 -22.54 -33.13 13.97
N LEU A 635 -22.20 -33.93 14.98
CA LEU A 635 -22.74 -33.76 16.34
C LEU A 635 -22.39 -32.36 16.88
N LEU A 636 -21.12 -31.98 16.83
CA LEU A 636 -20.65 -30.67 17.28
C LEU A 636 -21.33 -29.54 16.50
N GLU A 637 -21.55 -29.71 15.20
CA GLU A 637 -22.33 -28.76 14.39
C GLU A 637 -23.79 -28.64 14.84
N SER A 638 -24.46 -29.76 15.10
CA SER A 638 -25.83 -29.79 15.61
C SER A 638 -25.97 -29.13 16.98
N LEU A 639 -25.00 -29.37 17.88
CA LEU A 639 -24.94 -28.74 19.19
C LEU A 639 -24.77 -27.22 19.09
N ARG A 640 -23.86 -26.74 18.23
CA ARG A 640 -23.67 -25.29 17.99
C ARG A 640 -24.93 -24.64 17.42
N PHE A 641 -25.62 -25.31 16.49
CA PHE A 641 -26.85 -24.77 15.91
C PHE A 641 -27.98 -24.64 16.94
N SER A 642 -28.12 -25.63 17.82
CA SER A 642 -29.14 -25.62 18.89
C SER A 642 -28.86 -24.51 19.90
N ASP A 643 -27.60 -24.31 20.27
CA ASP A 643 -27.16 -23.23 21.14
C ASP A 643 -27.39 -21.85 20.50
N GLU A 644 -27.02 -21.69 19.23
CA GLU A 644 -27.24 -20.45 18.48
C GLU A 644 -28.72 -20.06 18.42
N LEU A 645 -29.60 -21.01 18.12
CA LEU A 645 -31.05 -20.78 18.12
C LEU A 645 -31.55 -20.32 19.49
N THR A 646 -31.07 -20.97 20.55
CA THR A 646 -31.44 -20.63 21.93
C THR A 646 -31.00 -19.20 22.28
N ARG A 647 -29.77 -18.84 21.95
CA ARG A 647 -29.23 -17.49 22.16
C ARG A 647 -30.01 -16.44 21.36
N GLN A 648 -30.32 -16.71 20.10
CA GLN A 648 -31.11 -15.80 19.27
C GLN A 648 -32.52 -15.59 19.83
N ILE A 649 -33.15 -16.61 20.42
CA ILE A 649 -34.43 -16.45 21.11
C ILE A 649 -34.24 -15.58 22.35
N GLN A 650 -33.20 -15.81 23.15
CA GLN A 650 -32.91 -15.01 24.35
C GLN A 650 -32.51 -13.56 24.08
N GLU A 651 -31.93 -13.24 22.91
CA GLU A 651 -31.57 -11.86 22.55
C GLU A 651 -32.74 -11.05 21.98
N ASN A 652 -33.77 -11.73 21.45
CA ASN A 652 -34.93 -11.09 20.83
C ASN A 652 -36.14 -10.92 21.78
N TYR A 653 -36.03 -11.39 23.02
CA TYR A 653 -37.03 -11.30 24.09
C TYR A 653 -36.37 -10.86 25.39
#